data_AF-A0A1H8D593-F1
#
_entry.id   AF-A0A1H8D593-F1
#
_cell.length_a   1.000
_cell.length_b   1.000
_cell.length_c   1.000
_cell.angle_alpha   90.00
_cell.angle_beta   90.00
_cell.angle_gamma   90.00
#
_symmetry.space_group_name_H-M   'P 1'
#
loop_
_entity.id
_entity.type
_entity.pdbx_description
1 polymer ?
#
loop_
_entity_poly.entity_id
_entity_poly.type
_entity_poly.pdbx_seq_one_letter_code
_entity_poly.pdbx_strand_id
1 'polypeptide(L)'
;MVALLALSFPALAAQGDSTQKTVQKGLNYLVPDVAGFSRSNGCVACHRQGAALFAAASSQAAGYAVDASESSGLGYVSTFIQQRQWPSGQWEGPGEVDPSGYALFGLAGYDKWVSTRYSQQLVKAVEWALPRQQPNGAWISDYLVFPVNYGNVQATARIMTGIAQAKARVDSAKAAQYQNALTAAADWLRANRSNTDATVMAYNFQGAYALLGLDVAGATSTDPDVQFLQQRLLSNYSHSTNQGWGYSASDAADEFNTGVVLYSLCRTGVSLRNNERVRQAVNWLRDRQVNHGVDKGYWRSASFATVDIPTTFAILGLSCFGELGVKISAEGEDRVIIDAHAPAVQTLTFSLKVENLGAFDAVDTYAITVQGGLPGWNASVSPSPISLTSGQSSVVTLTVEAPPLLPEGLPVQFTVEARSQTNSAISASTTVTVLTNPPPPVTGLQTETILTAGANVTVTSRTQPQPLSATPRIASSHAPIAGPGRGVVTFYIAGSAVGTDADEDGDGTFRIDWIPGPTWGATGVQDFRAIYSGIDLPGPQQDLLPSLIASSINLQLGEPGPVRIDVRLGGYNLFLEKDYTGGHDVHGKVAAGGNISMTGFSVGVKLPDNNIANTLVAGGNLTLSHGGVWGNAFYGGSYSGDTSTLFARGTLAQGKPINFTAQFAGLRGLSTQLGNLKANGTVTREAWGGVMLSGTNAKVNVFDVDASAFIGAVVLTVNAPGGSLVVINIRGTSATFTGIGNSFSGGIDAHGILYNFVDATAITAQGYGFWGTVLAPKADITFNNGSFNGGIYAKSLTGDAEGHLEPLTDHDIYP
;
A
#
# COMPACT_ATOMS: atom_id res chain seq x y z
N MET A 1 -52.33 -48.23 1.97
CA MET A 1 -51.28 -47.89 2.94
C MET A 1 -50.05 -47.47 2.14
N VAL A 2 -49.93 -46.18 1.82
CA VAL A 2 -48.75 -45.57 1.18
C VAL A 2 -48.62 -44.20 1.83
N ALA A 3 -47.51 -43.98 2.55
CA ALA A 3 -47.19 -42.72 3.19
C ALA A 3 -46.54 -41.78 2.16
N LEU A 4 -47.15 -40.62 1.92
CA LEU A 4 -46.55 -39.52 1.18
C LEU A 4 -45.86 -38.60 2.19
N LEU A 5 -44.53 -38.55 2.19
CA LEU A 5 -43.75 -37.50 2.85
C LEU A 5 -43.98 -36.18 2.09
N ALA A 6 -44.56 -35.19 2.76
CA ALA A 6 -44.55 -33.80 2.31
C ALA A 6 -43.21 -33.17 2.72
N LEU A 7 -42.33 -32.94 1.74
CA LEU A 7 -41.17 -32.06 1.88
C LEU A 7 -41.67 -30.61 1.81
N SER A 8 -41.66 -29.92 2.96
CA SER A 8 -41.82 -28.47 3.04
C SER A 8 -40.57 -27.80 2.48
N PHE A 9 -40.69 -27.11 1.35
CA PHE A 9 -39.69 -26.13 0.92
C PHE A 9 -39.71 -24.94 1.90
N PRO A 10 -38.55 -24.50 2.43
CA PRO A 10 -38.51 -23.23 3.13
C PRO A 10 -38.79 -22.11 2.12
N ALA A 11 -39.76 -21.27 2.44
CA ALA A 11 -40.04 -20.05 1.69
C ALA A 11 -38.74 -19.24 1.57
N LEU A 12 -38.36 -18.87 0.35
CA LEU A 12 -37.36 -17.83 0.12
C LEU A 12 -37.84 -16.58 0.86
N ALA A 13 -37.15 -16.21 1.93
CA ALA A 13 -37.29 -14.90 2.54
C ALA A 13 -37.02 -13.85 1.46
N ALA A 14 -37.91 -12.87 1.34
CA ALA A 14 -37.69 -11.70 0.49
C ALA A 14 -36.34 -11.07 0.85
N GLN A 15 -35.40 -11.02 -0.10
CA GLN A 15 -34.10 -10.40 0.10
C GLN A 15 -34.29 -8.89 0.35
N GLY A 16 -34.07 -8.44 1.59
CA GLY A 16 -33.90 -7.02 1.88
C GLY A 16 -32.70 -6.44 1.13
N ASP A 17 -32.70 -5.12 0.90
CA ASP A 17 -31.54 -4.44 0.29
C ASP A 17 -30.28 -4.67 1.14
N SER A 18 -29.13 -4.92 0.50
CA SER A 18 -27.86 -5.11 1.23
C SER A 18 -27.38 -3.79 1.87
N THR A 19 -26.53 -3.89 2.91
CA THR A 19 -25.93 -2.70 3.55
C THR A 19 -25.23 -1.81 2.53
N GLN A 20 -24.56 -2.41 1.54
CA GLN A 20 -23.89 -1.67 0.47
C GLN A 20 -24.88 -0.78 -0.31
N LYS A 21 -26.01 -1.35 -0.72
CA LYS A 21 -27.05 -0.63 -1.45
C LYS A 21 -27.70 0.47 -0.60
N THR A 22 -27.89 0.21 0.68
CA THR A 22 -28.41 1.19 1.64
C THR A 22 -27.47 2.40 1.78
N VAL A 23 -26.17 2.18 2.01
CA VAL A 23 -25.19 3.27 2.11
C VAL A 23 -25.11 4.06 0.80
N GLN A 24 -25.09 3.38 -0.35
CA GLN A 24 -25.00 4.04 -1.65
C GLN A 24 -26.19 4.99 -1.89
N LYS A 25 -27.42 4.59 -1.55
CA LYS A 25 -28.59 5.48 -1.61
C LYS A 25 -28.46 6.68 -0.68
N GLY A 26 -27.89 6.47 0.51
CA GLY A 26 -27.60 7.54 1.46
C GLY A 26 -26.65 8.59 0.89
N LEU A 27 -25.55 8.15 0.29
CA LEU A 27 -24.57 9.04 -0.34
C LEU A 27 -25.18 9.82 -1.52
N ASN A 28 -26.00 9.15 -2.34
CA ASN A 28 -26.70 9.76 -3.46
C ASN A 28 -27.70 10.84 -3.01
N TYR A 29 -28.18 10.78 -1.77
CA TYR A 29 -29.00 11.83 -1.16
C TYR A 29 -28.15 12.93 -0.51
N LEU A 30 -27.23 12.54 0.38
CA LEU A 30 -26.51 13.45 1.28
C LEU A 30 -25.64 14.45 0.53
N VAL A 31 -24.86 13.99 -0.45
CA VAL A 31 -23.89 14.86 -1.13
C VAL A 31 -24.58 15.98 -1.93
N PRO A 32 -25.58 15.70 -2.79
CA PRO A 32 -26.33 16.75 -3.47
C PRO A 32 -27.09 17.68 -2.52
N ASP A 33 -27.66 17.15 -1.43
CA ASP A 33 -28.37 17.93 -0.41
C ASP A 33 -27.47 18.97 0.27
N VAL A 34 -26.29 18.55 0.73
CA VAL A 34 -25.32 19.44 1.39
C VAL A 34 -24.76 20.48 0.42
N ALA A 35 -24.50 20.09 -0.83
CA ALA A 35 -24.09 21.01 -1.88
C ALA A 35 -25.19 22.05 -2.19
N GLY A 36 -26.46 21.61 -2.27
CA GLY A 36 -27.63 22.48 -2.47
C GLY A 36 -27.83 23.46 -1.32
N PHE A 37 -27.71 23.00 -0.08
CA PHE A 37 -27.75 23.85 1.11
C PHE A 37 -26.65 24.92 1.08
N SER A 38 -25.43 24.52 0.75
CA SER A 38 -24.26 25.41 0.67
C SER A 38 -24.48 26.53 -0.35
N ARG A 39 -25.02 26.20 -1.54
CA ARG A 39 -25.41 27.20 -2.55
C ARG A 39 -26.48 28.17 -2.06
N SER A 40 -27.48 27.66 -1.34
CA SER A 40 -28.66 28.45 -0.95
C SER A 40 -28.40 29.37 0.24
N ASN A 41 -27.53 28.97 1.17
CA ASN A 41 -27.32 29.70 2.43
C ASN A 41 -26.02 30.49 2.44
N GLY A 42 -25.02 30.12 1.64
CA GLY A 42 -23.80 30.91 1.49
C GLY A 42 -22.86 30.91 2.71
N CYS A 43 -23.07 30.05 3.71
CA CYS A 43 -22.22 29.88 4.89
C CYS A 43 -21.85 28.40 5.14
N VAL A 44 -20.74 28.15 5.83
CA VAL A 44 -20.38 26.84 6.40
C VAL A 44 -21.17 26.68 7.70
N ALA A 45 -22.24 25.90 7.66
CA ALA A 45 -23.03 25.66 8.86
C ALA A 45 -22.22 24.88 9.91
N CYS A 46 -22.65 25.00 11.17
CA CYS A 46 -21.94 24.43 12.32
C CYS A 46 -21.53 22.96 12.15
N HIS A 47 -22.34 22.13 11.48
CA HIS A 47 -22.05 20.69 11.32
C HIS A 47 -22.20 20.14 9.90
N ARG A 48 -23.05 20.75 9.05
CA ARG A 48 -23.59 20.11 7.84
C ARG A 48 -22.52 19.78 6.82
N GLN A 49 -21.71 20.76 6.40
CA GLN A 49 -20.67 20.54 5.39
C GLN A 49 -19.54 19.66 5.90
N GLY A 50 -19.01 19.98 7.09
CA GLY A 50 -17.86 19.27 7.65
C GLY A 50 -18.13 17.79 7.97
N ALA A 51 -19.26 17.49 8.62
CA ALA A 51 -19.63 16.11 8.95
C ALA A 51 -19.91 15.29 7.68
N ALA A 52 -20.66 15.85 6.73
CA ALA A 52 -20.98 15.16 5.48
C ALA A 52 -19.73 14.94 4.61
N LEU A 53 -18.80 15.90 4.56
CA LEU A 53 -17.53 15.75 3.87
C LEU A 53 -16.73 14.58 4.43
N PHE A 54 -16.63 14.46 5.76
CA PHE A 54 -15.94 13.34 6.40
C PHE A 54 -16.62 12.00 6.13
N ALA A 55 -17.95 11.93 6.26
CA ALA A 55 -18.72 10.71 6.01
C ALA A 55 -18.63 10.25 4.55
N ALA A 56 -18.70 11.17 3.59
CA ALA A 56 -18.56 10.85 2.18
C ALA A 56 -17.12 10.44 1.83
N ALA A 57 -16.10 11.16 2.32
CA ALA A 57 -14.69 10.83 2.09
C ALA A 57 -14.32 9.44 2.65
N SER A 58 -14.72 9.13 3.89
CA SER A 58 -14.51 7.80 4.48
C SER A 58 -15.27 6.70 3.74
N SER A 59 -16.49 6.97 3.28
CA SER A 59 -17.25 6.01 2.48
C SER A 59 -16.61 5.78 1.11
N GLN A 60 -16.02 6.81 0.49
CA GLN A 60 -15.28 6.63 -0.76
C GLN A 60 -14.10 5.66 -0.57
N ALA A 61 -13.35 5.79 0.53
CA ALA A 61 -12.28 4.85 0.89
C ALA A 61 -12.79 3.45 1.25
N ALA A 62 -14.03 3.32 1.70
CA ALA A 62 -14.71 2.05 1.91
C ALA A 62 -15.31 1.45 0.62
N GLY A 63 -14.95 2.00 -0.55
CA GLY A 63 -15.33 1.47 -1.87
C GLY A 63 -16.72 1.88 -2.37
N TYR A 64 -17.35 2.89 -1.76
CA TYR A 64 -18.61 3.45 -2.23
C TYR A 64 -18.39 4.52 -3.31
N ALA A 65 -19.31 4.59 -4.28
CA ALA A 65 -19.27 5.64 -5.28
C ALA A 65 -19.73 6.96 -4.65
N VAL A 66 -18.89 7.99 -4.74
CA VAL A 66 -19.19 9.34 -4.29
C VAL A 66 -19.04 10.29 -5.47
N ASP A 67 -20.02 11.16 -5.68
CA ASP A 67 -19.94 12.18 -6.72
C ASP A 67 -18.77 13.13 -6.41
N ALA A 68 -17.72 13.10 -7.23
CA ALA A 68 -16.53 13.94 -7.08
C ALA A 68 -16.67 15.32 -7.77
N SER A 69 -17.82 15.62 -8.36
CA SER A 69 -18.07 16.85 -9.12
C SER A 69 -17.72 18.12 -8.34
N GLU A 70 -16.95 19.01 -8.99
CA GLU A 70 -16.63 20.35 -8.48
C GLU A 70 -17.82 21.31 -8.49
N SER A 71 -18.92 20.96 -9.15
CA SER A 71 -20.13 21.80 -9.24
C SER A 71 -21.23 21.39 -8.26
N SER A 72 -21.29 20.11 -7.91
CA SER A 72 -22.45 19.51 -7.23
C SER A 72 -22.10 18.39 -6.24
N GLY A 73 -20.89 17.85 -6.33
CA GLY A 73 -20.43 16.72 -5.54
C GLY A 73 -19.54 17.12 -4.36
N LEU A 74 -18.71 16.17 -3.94
CA LEU A 74 -17.74 16.32 -2.87
C LEU A 74 -16.72 17.43 -3.16
N GLY A 75 -16.29 17.57 -4.42
CA GLY A 75 -15.38 18.63 -4.86
C GLY A 75 -15.96 20.04 -4.60
N TYR A 76 -17.25 20.22 -4.87
CA TYR A 76 -17.94 21.47 -4.55
C TYR A 76 -17.95 21.74 -3.03
N VAL A 77 -18.30 20.74 -2.21
CA VAL A 77 -18.39 20.89 -0.75
C VAL A 77 -17.02 21.20 -0.14
N SER A 78 -15.95 20.52 -0.56
CA SER A 78 -14.60 20.78 -0.08
C SER A 78 -14.08 22.16 -0.51
N THR A 79 -14.32 22.55 -1.77
CA THR A 79 -13.98 23.88 -2.27
C THR A 79 -14.74 24.97 -1.51
N PHE A 80 -16.03 24.74 -1.23
CA PHE A 80 -16.87 25.68 -0.48
C PHE A 80 -16.36 25.91 0.95
N ILE A 81 -15.93 24.84 1.64
CA ILE A 81 -15.28 24.94 2.95
C ILE A 81 -13.97 25.73 2.82
N GLN A 82 -13.11 25.38 1.87
CA GLN A 82 -11.83 26.05 1.69
C GLN A 82 -11.98 27.57 1.46
N GLN A 83 -12.92 27.98 0.61
CA GLN A 83 -13.12 29.40 0.25
C GLN A 83 -13.59 30.27 1.41
N ARG A 84 -14.14 29.68 2.47
CA ARG A 84 -14.67 30.39 3.65
C ARG A 84 -13.76 30.34 4.85
N GLN A 85 -12.59 29.72 4.73
CA GLN A 85 -11.62 29.76 5.82
C GLN A 85 -11.09 31.20 5.98
N TRP A 86 -11.16 31.70 7.21
CA TRP A 86 -10.66 33.02 7.53
C TRP A 86 -9.13 33.09 7.48
N PRO A 87 -8.55 34.30 7.33
CA PRO A 87 -7.11 34.50 7.40
C PRO A 87 -6.45 33.95 8.67
N SER A 88 -7.17 33.86 9.79
CA SER A 88 -6.68 33.30 11.04
C SER A 88 -6.82 31.78 11.17
N GLY A 89 -7.52 31.09 10.25
CA GLY A 89 -7.62 29.63 10.19
C GLY A 89 -8.98 29.02 10.54
N GLN A 90 -9.89 29.81 11.13
CA GLN A 90 -11.25 29.38 11.53
C GLN A 90 -12.32 29.58 10.45
N TRP A 91 -13.57 29.19 10.77
CA TRP A 91 -14.77 29.41 9.95
C TRP A 91 -15.86 30.20 10.68
N GLU A 92 -16.76 30.82 9.90
CA GLU A 92 -17.90 31.66 10.30
C GLU A 92 -17.54 32.95 11.08
N GLY A 93 -16.93 32.85 12.27
CA GLY A 93 -16.68 34.02 13.13
C GLY A 93 -15.42 33.92 14.02
N PRO A 94 -14.93 35.06 14.57
CA PRO A 94 -13.75 35.07 15.44
C PRO A 94 -13.98 34.27 16.72
N GLY A 95 -13.24 33.17 16.89
CA GLY A 95 -13.26 32.37 18.11
C GLY A 95 -14.27 31.22 18.10
N GLU A 96 -15.00 31.01 17.01
CA GLU A 96 -16.03 29.97 16.97
C GLU A 96 -15.44 28.56 16.83
N VAL A 97 -15.61 27.73 17.85
CA VAL A 97 -14.96 26.41 18.00
C VAL A 97 -15.71 25.32 17.25
N ASP A 98 -17.03 25.26 17.38
CA ASP A 98 -17.83 24.20 16.77
C ASP A 98 -17.82 24.22 15.23
N PRO A 99 -18.17 25.33 14.52
CA PRO A 99 -18.10 25.36 13.05
C PRO A 99 -16.69 25.06 12.54
N SER A 100 -15.68 25.60 13.21
CA SER A 100 -14.27 25.36 12.88
C SER A 100 -13.87 23.91 13.12
N GLY A 101 -14.34 23.30 14.22
CA GLY A 101 -14.10 21.90 14.55
C GLY A 101 -14.71 20.95 13.52
N TYR A 102 -15.91 21.23 13.01
CA TYR A 102 -16.50 20.42 11.93
C TYR A 102 -15.82 20.64 10.57
N ALA A 103 -15.48 21.88 10.21
CA ALA A 103 -14.73 22.14 8.99
C ALA A 103 -13.36 21.45 9.02
N LEU A 104 -12.66 21.55 10.16
CA LEU A 104 -11.40 20.84 10.44
C LEU A 104 -11.59 19.32 10.34
N PHE A 105 -12.63 18.77 10.96
CA PHE A 105 -12.98 17.35 10.87
C PHE A 105 -13.20 16.91 9.42
N GLY A 106 -14.01 17.64 8.65
CA GLY A 106 -14.26 17.37 7.23
C GLY A 106 -13.00 17.39 6.38
N LEU A 107 -12.16 18.43 6.53
CA LEU A 107 -10.89 18.53 5.82
C LEU A 107 -9.90 17.42 6.20
N ALA A 108 -9.92 16.95 7.45
CA ALA A 108 -9.10 15.82 7.86
C ALA A 108 -9.48 14.53 7.12
N GLY A 109 -10.78 14.27 6.98
CA GLY A 109 -11.27 13.14 6.18
C GLY A 109 -10.93 13.27 4.69
N TYR A 110 -11.12 14.46 4.12
CA TYR A 110 -10.79 14.72 2.72
C TYR A 110 -9.28 14.57 2.44
N ASP A 111 -8.43 15.14 3.30
CA ASP A 111 -6.97 15.05 3.20
C ASP A 111 -6.47 13.60 3.30
N LYS A 112 -7.15 12.78 4.10
CA LYS A 112 -6.80 11.38 4.31
C LYS A 112 -7.20 10.46 3.15
N TRP A 113 -8.38 10.66 2.58
CA TRP A 113 -9.01 9.67 1.71
C TRP A 113 -9.28 10.12 0.28
N VAL A 114 -9.24 11.42 0.00
CA VAL A 114 -9.66 11.96 -1.30
C VAL A 114 -8.50 12.68 -1.99
N SER A 115 -7.92 13.69 -1.36
CA SER A 115 -6.85 14.49 -1.94
C SER A 115 -6.21 15.40 -0.90
N THR A 116 -4.91 15.62 -1.03
CA THR A 116 -4.15 16.51 -0.14
C THR A 116 -4.21 17.98 -0.55
N ARG A 117 -5.03 18.34 -1.56
CA ARG A 117 -5.19 19.71 -2.07
C ARG A 117 -5.38 20.76 -0.98
N TYR A 118 -6.02 20.38 0.13
CA TYR A 118 -6.36 21.29 1.22
C TYR A 118 -5.55 21.09 2.51
N SER A 119 -4.39 20.41 2.44
CA SER A 119 -3.50 20.22 3.60
C SER A 119 -3.09 21.55 4.24
N GLN A 120 -2.92 22.61 3.44
CA GLN A 120 -2.56 23.93 3.98
C GLN A 120 -3.69 24.51 4.85
N GLN A 121 -4.94 24.40 4.41
CA GLN A 121 -6.09 24.86 5.18
C GLN A 121 -6.27 24.03 6.45
N LEU A 122 -6.02 22.72 6.35
CA LEU A 122 -6.02 21.81 7.49
C LEU A 122 -4.99 22.25 8.55
N VAL A 123 -3.73 22.44 8.16
CA VAL A 123 -2.66 22.91 9.05
C VAL A 123 -3.01 24.26 9.67
N LYS A 124 -3.49 25.21 8.85
CA LYS A 124 -3.86 26.54 9.32
C LYS A 124 -4.98 26.53 10.37
N ALA A 125 -5.95 25.62 10.23
CA ALA A 125 -7.01 25.43 11.21
C ALA A 125 -6.50 24.83 12.53
N VAL A 126 -5.50 23.94 12.46
CA VAL A 126 -4.85 23.40 13.67
C VAL A 126 -4.06 24.47 14.40
N GLU A 127 -3.26 25.28 13.69
CA GLU A 127 -2.53 26.40 14.28
C GLU A 127 -3.45 27.41 14.99
N TRP A 128 -4.67 27.58 14.49
CA TRP A 128 -5.70 28.36 15.15
C TRP A 128 -6.26 27.69 16.42
N ALA A 129 -6.46 26.37 16.38
CA ALA A 129 -7.07 25.61 17.48
C ALA A 129 -6.14 25.41 18.67
N LEU A 130 -4.83 25.24 18.43
CA LEU A 130 -3.83 24.98 19.48
C LEU A 130 -3.86 26.00 20.65
N PRO A 131 -3.78 27.33 20.43
CA PRO A 131 -3.82 28.29 21.52
C PRO A 131 -5.16 28.37 22.27
N ARG A 132 -6.18 27.63 21.82
CA ARG A 132 -7.52 27.57 22.44
C ARG A 132 -7.73 26.30 23.26
N GLN A 133 -6.77 25.37 23.25
CA GLN A 133 -6.81 24.22 24.13
C GLN A 133 -6.74 24.70 25.59
N GLN A 134 -7.65 24.21 26.42
CA GLN A 134 -7.67 24.56 27.83
C GLN A 134 -6.51 23.87 28.58
N PRO A 135 -6.08 24.39 29.74
CA PRO A 135 -5.03 23.75 30.55
C PRO A 135 -5.34 22.31 30.95
N ASN A 136 -6.63 21.94 31.00
CA ASN A 136 -7.06 20.57 31.27
C ASN A 136 -7.04 19.65 30.04
N GLY A 137 -6.66 20.14 28.86
CA GLY A 137 -6.57 19.39 27.60
C GLY A 137 -7.78 19.50 26.66
N ALA A 138 -8.92 20.02 27.12
CA ALA A 138 -10.15 20.06 26.33
C ALA A 138 -10.22 21.28 25.40
N TRP A 139 -11.05 21.17 24.35
CA TRP A 139 -11.60 22.34 23.64
C TRP A 139 -13.06 22.53 24.05
N ILE A 140 -13.42 23.79 24.32
CA ILE A 140 -14.74 24.14 24.83
C ILE A 140 -15.69 24.39 23.67
N SER A 141 -16.83 23.72 23.70
CA SER A 141 -17.94 23.99 22.77
C SER A 141 -18.51 25.37 23.07
N ASP A 142 -18.57 26.20 22.03
CA ASP A 142 -19.09 27.57 22.07
C ASP A 142 -20.58 27.63 21.74
N TYR A 143 -21.16 26.53 21.24
CA TYR A 143 -22.55 26.45 20.86
C TYR A 143 -23.23 25.18 21.38
N LEU A 144 -23.89 25.27 22.54
CA LEU A 144 -24.54 24.12 23.19
C LEU A 144 -25.91 23.77 22.58
N VAL A 145 -25.91 23.15 21.40
CA VAL A 145 -27.11 22.59 20.75
C VAL A 145 -27.16 21.08 20.87
N PHE A 146 -28.11 20.63 21.68
CA PHE A 146 -28.39 19.22 21.87
C PHE A 146 -28.97 18.57 20.59
N PRO A 147 -28.47 17.40 20.14
CA PRO A 147 -27.32 16.64 20.65
C PRO A 147 -26.00 16.82 19.85
N VAL A 148 -26.00 17.62 18.78
CA VAL A 148 -24.91 17.67 17.78
C VAL A 148 -23.68 18.43 18.28
N ASN A 149 -23.92 19.52 19.00
CA ASN A 149 -22.90 20.38 19.59
C ASN A 149 -23.22 20.47 21.08
N TYR A 150 -23.08 19.35 21.80
CA TYR A 150 -23.48 19.29 23.21
C TYR A 150 -22.36 18.75 24.09
N GLY A 151 -21.65 19.70 24.69
CA GLY A 151 -20.55 19.42 25.59
C GLY A 151 -19.19 19.37 24.91
N ASN A 152 -18.15 19.25 25.73
CA ASN A 152 -16.78 19.49 25.30
C ASN A 152 -16.13 18.26 24.64
N VAL A 153 -16.68 17.06 24.85
CA VAL A 153 -16.11 15.81 24.31
C VAL A 153 -16.15 15.78 22.78
N GLN A 154 -17.26 16.19 22.17
CA GLN A 154 -17.40 16.12 20.73
C GLN A 154 -16.49 17.16 20.03
N ALA A 155 -16.43 18.39 20.57
CA ALA A 155 -15.53 19.43 20.07
C ALA A 155 -14.07 18.99 20.18
N THR A 156 -13.68 18.45 21.35
CA THR A 156 -12.33 17.92 21.60
C THR A 156 -11.98 16.82 20.60
N ALA A 157 -12.81 15.79 20.46
CA ALA A 157 -12.54 14.66 19.56
C ALA A 157 -12.47 15.07 18.07
N ARG A 158 -13.31 16.02 17.62
CA ARG A 158 -13.24 16.56 16.25
C ARG A 158 -11.91 17.28 16.00
N ILE A 159 -11.48 18.13 16.93
CA ILE A 159 -10.22 18.86 16.82
C ILE A 159 -9.03 17.90 16.88
N MET A 160 -9.06 16.90 17.76
CA MET A 160 -8.04 15.84 17.81
C MET A 160 -7.91 15.13 16.46
N THR A 161 -9.02 14.83 15.78
CA THR A 161 -8.99 14.21 14.43
C THR A 161 -8.25 15.09 13.43
N GLY A 162 -8.50 16.41 13.46
CA GLY A 162 -7.79 17.37 12.64
C GLY A 162 -6.30 17.46 12.93
N ILE A 163 -5.93 17.55 14.22
CA ILE A 163 -4.53 17.61 14.67
C ILE A 163 -3.78 16.35 14.25
N ALA A 164 -4.37 15.17 14.45
CA ALA A 164 -3.77 13.89 14.09
C ALA A 164 -3.48 13.81 12.58
N GLN A 165 -4.39 14.28 11.73
CA GLN A 165 -4.17 14.31 10.28
C GLN A 165 -3.15 15.38 9.87
N ALA A 166 -3.21 16.59 10.43
CA ALA A 166 -2.30 17.68 10.13
C ALA A 166 -0.86 17.40 10.55
N LYS A 167 -0.65 16.56 11.58
CA LYS A 167 0.67 16.15 12.07
C LYS A 167 1.54 15.54 10.96
N ALA A 168 0.94 14.82 10.00
CA ALA A 168 1.66 14.26 8.84
C ALA A 168 2.03 15.31 7.78
N ARG A 169 1.52 16.55 7.92
CA ARG A 169 1.65 17.63 6.93
C ARG A 169 2.68 18.69 7.32
N VAL A 170 3.29 18.59 8.50
CA VAL A 170 4.18 19.60 9.08
C VAL A 170 5.60 19.08 9.35
N ASP A 171 6.51 19.98 9.72
CA ASP A 171 7.88 19.67 10.16
C ASP A 171 7.88 18.95 11.52
N SER A 172 9.03 18.40 11.91
CA SER A 172 9.19 17.62 13.13
C SER A 172 8.88 18.40 14.41
N ALA A 173 9.18 19.71 14.46
CA ALA A 173 8.95 20.53 15.64
C ALA A 173 7.44 20.78 15.84
N LYS A 174 6.73 21.15 14.77
CA LYS A 174 5.26 21.27 14.80
C LYS A 174 4.59 19.94 15.07
N ALA A 175 5.07 18.85 14.47
CA ALA A 175 4.51 17.52 14.72
C ALA A 175 4.63 17.11 16.20
N ALA A 176 5.71 17.50 16.89
CA ALA A 176 5.87 17.30 18.32
C ALA A 176 4.89 18.16 19.15
N GLN A 177 4.71 19.44 18.79
CA GLN A 177 3.70 20.30 19.42
C GLN A 177 2.29 19.73 19.28
N TYR A 178 1.95 19.22 18.09
CA TYR A 178 0.66 18.62 17.79
C TYR A 178 0.46 17.34 18.61
N GLN A 179 1.50 16.52 18.75
CA GLN A 179 1.46 15.33 19.59
C GLN A 179 1.21 15.68 21.07
N ASN A 180 1.83 16.73 21.60
CA ASN A 180 1.59 17.16 22.99
C ASN A 180 0.13 17.57 23.21
N ALA A 181 -0.47 18.29 22.25
CA ALA A 181 -1.88 18.67 22.32
C ALA A 181 -2.81 17.44 22.27
N LEU A 182 -2.51 16.45 21.41
CA LEU A 182 -3.24 15.18 21.37
C LEU A 182 -3.15 14.42 22.69
N THR A 183 -1.96 14.33 23.29
CA THR A 183 -1.75 13.66 24.58
C THR A 183 -2.56 14.31 25.68
N ALA A 184 -2.50 15.65 25.82
CA ALA A 184 -3.27 16.37 26.84
C ALA A 184 -4.79 16.17 26.67
N ALA A 185 -5.29 16.18 25.44
CA ALA A 185 -6.70 15.93 25.15
C ALA A 185 -7.12 14.48 25.44
N ALA A 186 -6.28 13.51 25.09
CA ALA A 186 -6.52 12.10 25.42
C ALA A 186 -6.58 11.88 26.93
N ASP A 187 -5.68 12.49 27.70
CA ASP A 187 -5.68 12.40 29.16
C ASP A 187 -6.95 12.99 29.77
N TRP A 188 -7.45 14.10 29.21
CA TRP A 188 -8.75 14.65 29.60
C TRP A 188 -9.92 13.70 29.33
N LEU A 189 -9.95 13.06 28.15
CA LEU A 189 -10.98 12.07 27.82
C LEU A 189 -10.93 10.87 28.76
N ARG A 190 -9.72 10.35 29.05
CA ARG A 190 -9.50 9.26 30.00
C ARG A 190 -10.00 9.64 31.39
N ALA A 191 -9.65 10.82 31.88
CA ALA A 191 -10.09 11.31 33.19
C ALA A 191 -11.62 11.44 33.31
N ASN A 192 -12.31 11.63 32.19
CA ASN A 192 -13.76 11.84 32.15
C ASN A 192 -14.57 10.65 31.61
N ARG A 193 -13.95 9.49 31.38
CA ARG A 193 -14.61 8.29 30.79
C ARG A 193 -15.87 7.81 31.53
N SER A 194 -15.93 8.08 32.84
CA SER A 194 -17.06 7.73 33.73
C SER A 194 -17.84 8.95 34.21
N ASN A 195 -17.57 10.14 33.67
CA ASN A 195 -18.22 11.38 34.09
C ASN A 195 -19.70 11.37 33.63
N THR A 196 -20.61 11.64 34.55
CA THR A 196 -22.06 11.64 34.33
C THR A 196 -22.65 13.04 34.11
N ASP A 197 -21.82 14.08 34.05
CA ASP A 197 -22.24 15.43 33.67
C ASP A 197 -22.66 15.46 32.19
N ALA A 198 -23.85 16.02 31.95
CA ALA A 198 -24.46 16.12 30.63
C ALA A 198 -23.60 16.91 29.63
N THR A 199 -22.78 17.85 30.09
CA THR A 199 -21.87 18.67 29.27
C THR A 199 -20.50 18.02 29.07
N VAL A 200 -20.25 16.88 29.71
CA VAL A 200 -19.00 16.13 29.60
C VAL A 200 -19.23 14.79 28.93
N MET A 201 -19.71 13.77 29.63
CA MET A 201 -19.79 12.41 29.08
C MET A 201 -20.97 11.58 29.61
N ALA A 202 -22.10 12.19 29.93
CA ALA A 202 -23.31 11.46 30.34
C ALA A 202 -23.88 10.56 29.23
N TYR A 203 -23.81 11.01 27.98
CA TYR A 203 -24.55 10.39 26.88
C TYR A 203 -23.71 9.45 26.01
N ASN A 204 -24.39 8.51 25.34
CA ASN A 204 -23.76 7.54 24.44
C ASN A 204 -22.98 8.20 23.30
N PHE A 205 -23.50 9.26 22.66
CA PHE A 205 -22.77 9.98 21.63
C PHE A 205 -21.45 10.60 22.16
N GLN A 206 -21.43 11.11 23.40
CA GLN A 206 -20.20 11.64 24.00
C GLN A 206 -19.20 10.51 24.25
N GLY A 207 -19.65 9.37 24.80
CA GLY A 207 -18.80 8.18 24.93
C GLY A 207 -18.22 7.70 23.59
N ALA A 208 -19.02 7.74 22.52
CA ALA A 208 -18.58 7.40 21.17
C ALA A 208 -17.52 8.37 20.64
N TYR A 209 -17.71 9.68 20.80
CA TYR A 209 -16.71 10.68 20.43
C TYR A 209 -15.43 10.58 21.27
N ALA A 210 -15.53 10.28 22.57
CA ALA A 210 -14.36 10.04 23.41
C ALA A 210 -13.55 8.85 22.89
N LEU A 211 -14.23 7.77 22.52
CA LEU A 211 -13.60 6.58 21.94
C LEU A 211 -12.89 6.90 20.61
N LEU A 212 -13.50 7.74 19.75
CA LEU A 212 -12.86 8.25 18.52
C LEU A 212 -11.66 9.15 18.82
N GLY A 213 -11.74 10.00 19.84
CA GLY A 213 -10.63 10.86 20.29
C GLY A 213 -9.42 10.04 20.73
N LEU A 214 -9.64 8.95 21.48
CA LEU A 214 -8.56 8.03 21.87
C LEU A 214 -7.96 7.30 20.66
N ASP A 215 -8.78 6.83 19.71
CA ASP A 215 -8.31 6.19 18.46
C ASP A 215 -7.34 7.11 17.70
N VAL A 216 -7.73 8.37 17.47
CA VAL A 216 -6.88 9.33 16.72
C VAL A 216 -5.67 9.83 17.51
N ALA A 217 -5.67 9.69 18.84
CA ALA A 217 -4.50 9.92 19.66
C ALA A 217 -3.50 8.75 19.65
N GLY A 218 -3.83 7.65 18.96
CA GLY A 218 -2.99 6.46 18.84
C GLY A 218 -3.28 5.36 19.88
N ALA A 219 -4.38 5.45 20.63
CA ALA A 219 -4.79 4.37 21.53
C ALA A 219 -5.24 3.14 20.72
N THR A 220 -4.77 1.95 21.12
CA THR A 220 -5.10 0.69 20.44
C THR A 220 -6.30 0.01 21.09
N SER A 221 -6.82 -1.05 20.47
CA SER A 221 -7.92 -1.86 21.03
C SER A 221 -7.57 -2.59 22.33
N THR A 222 -6.29 -2.59 22.73
CA THR A 222 -5.81 -3.15 24.01
C THR A 222 -5.66 -2.10 25.10
N ASP A 223 -5.85 -0.81 24.81
CA ASP A 223 -5.86 0.26 25.82
C ASP A 223 -7.05 0.04 26.79
N PRO A 224 -6.82 0.01 28.12
CA PRO A 224 -7.86 -0.23 29.11
C PRO A 224 -9.02 0.78 29.05
N ASP A 225 -8.76 2.04 28.72
CA ASP A 225 -9.79 3.08 28.64
C ASP A 225 -10.62 2.94 27.36
N VAL A 226 -9.99 2.49 26.25
CA VAL A 226 -10.68 2.09 25.02
C VAL A 226 -11.63 0.92 25.31
N GLN A 227 -11.14 -0.12 25.98
CA GLN A 227 -11.95 -1.29 26.35
C GLN A 227 -13.10 -0.92 27.29
N PHE A 228 -12.85 -0.02 28.26
CA PHE A 228 -13.88 0.49 29.16
C PHE A 228 -15.01 1.18 28.39
N LEU A 229 -14.67 2.12 27.50
CA LEU A 229 -15.68 2.86 26.71
C LEU A 229 -16.42 1.94 25.74
N GLN A 230 -15.74 0.98 25.12
CA GLN A 230 -16.38 -0.06 24.30
C GLN A 230 -17.41 -0.86 25.11
N GLN A 231 -17.04 -1.36 26.29
CA GLN A 231 -17.95 -2.10 27.15
C GLN A 231 -19.12 -1.25 27.65
N ARG A 232 -18.86 0.02 27.99
CA ARG A 232 -19.90 0.99 28.37
C ARG A 232 -20.91 1.16 27.24
N LEU A 233 -20.46 1.37 26.01
CA LEU A 233 -21.37 1.52 24.87
C LEU A 233 -22.11 0.22 24.56
N LEU A 234 -21.43 -0.93 24.54
CA LEU A 234 -22.05 -2.23 24.26
C LEU A 234 -23.10 -2.65 25.30
N SER A 235 -23.00 -2.16 26.53
CA SER A 235 -23.98 -2.41 27.60
C SER A 235 -25.09 -1.36 27.69
N ASN A 236 -24.85 -0.11 27.27
CA ASN A 236 -25.80 1.01 27.40
C ASN A 236 -26.67 1.25 26.16
N TYR A 237 -27.13 0.16 25.51
CA TYR A 237 -28.04 0.21 24.36
C TYR A 237 -29.49 0.48 24.79
N SER A 238 -30.35 0.89 23.86
CA SER A 238 -31.76 1.19 24.14
C SER A 238 -32.52 -0.05 24.63
N HIS A 239 -32.93 -0.07 25.89
CA HIS A 239 -33.69 -1.18 26.47
C HIS A 239 -35.13 -1.27 25.94
N SER A 240 -35.70 -0.15 25.47
CA SER A 240 -37.07 -0.09 24.97
C SER A 240 -37.22 -0.67 23.57
N THR A 241 -36.18 -0.58 22.74
CA THR A 241 -36.19 -1.10 21.36
C THR A 241 -35.34 -2.36 21.18
N ASN A 242 -34.36 -2.57 22.06
CA ASN A 242 -33.36 -3.65 22.00
C ASN A 242 -32.63 -3.75 20.64
N GLN A 243 -32.55 -2.66 19.87
CA GLN A 243 -32.12 -2.71 18.47
C GLN A 243 -31.12 -1.60 18.07
N GLY A 244 -30.81 -0.64 18.95
CA GLY A 244 -29.84 0.44 18.67
C GLY A 244 -29.52 1.27 19.91
N TRP A 245 -28.94 2.45 19.72
CA TRP A 245 -28.59 3.37 20.80
C TRP A 245 -29.43 4.65 20.73
N GLY A 246 -29.91 5.09 21.90
CA GLY A 246 -30.37 6.45 22.15
C GLY A 246 -29.34 7.20 22.99
N TYR A 247 -29.72 8.33 23.59
CA TYR A 247 -28.83 9.11 24.47
C TYR A 247 -28.33 8.31 25.68
N SER A 248 -29.17 7.44 26.23
CA SER A 248 -28.89 6.49 27.31
C SER A 248 -29.66 5.18 27.10
N ALA A 249 -29.47 4.18 27.97
CA ALA A 249 -30.23 2.93 27.91
C ALA A 249 -31.75 3.09 28.10
N SER A 250 -32.19 4.16 28.78
CA SER A 250 -33.64 4.44 28.95
C SER A 250 -34.28 5.08 27.73
N ASP A 251 -33.50 5.67 26.84
CA ASP A 251 -34.01 6.34 25.64
C ASP A 251 -34.32 5.33 24.52
N ALA A 252 -35.26 5.70 23.65
CA ALA A 252 -35.47 4.96 22.40
C ALA A 252 -34.24 5.10 21.49
N ALA A 253 -33.95 4.06 20.71
CA ALA A 253 -32.88 4.14 19.72
C ALA A 253 -33.18 5.19 18.65
N ASP A 254 -32.16 5.95 18.26
CA ASP A 254 -32.21 6.92 17.17
C ASP A 254 -31.00 6.75 16.23
N GLU A 255 -31.17 7.26 15.01
CA GLU A 255 -30.26 7.07 13.89
C GLU A 255 -28.91 7.77 14.10
N PHE A 256 -28.90 8.91 14.79
CA PHE A 256 -27.66 9.66 15.08
C PHE A 256 -26.81 8.93 16.12
N ASN A 257 -27.38 8.61 17.29
CA ASN A 257 -26.68 7.88 18.35
C ASN A 257 -26.23 6.51 17.88
N THR A 258 -27.11 5.78 17.17
CA THR A 258 -26.75 4.46 16.62
C THR A 258 -25.62 4.57 15.61
N GLY A 259 -25.68 5.54 14.69
CA GLY A 259 -24.64 5.76 13.69
C GLY A 259 -23.27 6.08 14.27
N VAL A 260 -23.19 7.04 15.20
CA VAL A 260 -21.90 7.44 15.80
C VAL A 260 -21.31 6.34 16.70
N VAL A 261 -22.14 5.59 17.44
CA VAL A 261 -21.69 4.46 18.26
C VAL A 261 -21.17 3.32 17.37
N LEU A 262 -21.88 2.98 16.29
CA LEU A 262 -21.41 1.98 15.34
C LEU A 262 -20.06 2.38 14.75
N TYR A 263 -19.93 3.64 14.31
CA TYR A 263 -18.66 4.14 13.77
C TYR A 263 -17.52 4.05 14.79
N SER A 264 -17.74 4.48 16.04
CA SER A 264 -16.70 4.44 17.08
C SER A 264 -16.26 3.01 17.43
N LEU A 265 -17.22 2.08 17.51
CA LEU A 265 -16.95 0.66 17.78
C LEU A 265 -16.17 0.02 16.61
N CYS A 266 -16.58 0.29 15.36
CA CYS A 266 -15.87 -0.17 14.17
C CYS A 266 -14.40 0.29 14.15
N ARG A 267 -14.18 1.59 14.32
CA ARG A 267 -12.83 2.21 14.30
C ARG A 267 -11.88 1.60 15.33
N THR A 268 -12.42 1.28 16.51
CA THR A 268 -11.65 0.72 17.63
C THR A 268 -11.61 -0.81 17.67
N GLY A 269 -12.00 -1.48 16.58
CA GLY A 269 -11.74 -2.91 16.37
C GLY A 269 -12.85 -3.85 16.86
N VAL A 270 -14.05 -3.36 17.13
CA VAL A 270 -15.20 -4.23 17.42
C VAL A 270 -15.70 -4.85 16.11
N SER A 271 -15.58 -6.16 15.99
CA SER A 271 -15.98 -6.91 14.79
C SER A 271 -17.50 -7.08 14.67
N LEU A 272 -18.03 -6.87 13.46
CA LEU A 272 -19.42 -7.21 13.10
C LEU A 272 -19.71 -8.71 13.27
N ARG A 273 -18.72 -9.57 12.95
CA ARG A 273 -18.84 -11.03 13.05
C ARG A 273 -19.09 -11.48 14.49
N ASN A 274 -18.29 -10.98 15.42
CA ASN A 274 -18.27 -11.49 16.78
C ASN A 274 -19.21 -10.76 17.75
N ASN A 275 -19.88 -9.69 17.30
CA ASN A 275 -20.72 -8.86 18.17
C ASN A 275 -22.19 -8.81 17.71
N GLU A 276 -23.07 -9.51 18.43
CA GLU A 276 -24.50 -9.55 18.10
C GLU A 276 -25.19 -8.19 18.22
N ARG A 277 -24.83 -7.41 19.24
CA ARG A 277 -25.41 -6.08 19.46
C ARG A 277 -25.14 -5.15 18.27
N VAL A 278 -23.91 -5.17 17.77
CA VAL A 278 -23.51 -4.40 16.57
C VAL A 278 -24.29 -4.87 15.34
N ARG A 279 -24.46 -6.17 15.13
CA ARG A 279 -25.27 -6.69 14.01
C ARG A 279 -26.73 -6.25 14.08
N GLN A 280 -27.33 -6.33 15.25
CA GLN A 280 -28.72 -5.89 15.47
C GLN A 280 -28.86 -4.41 15.13
N ALA A 281 -27.92 -3.58 15.56
CA ALA A 281 -27.91 -2.15 15.27
C ALA A 281 -27.66 -1.81 13.79
N VAL A 282 -26.76 -2.52 13.11
CA VAL A 282 -26.56 -2.37 11.65
C VAL A 282 -27.84 -2.70 10.89
N ASN A 283 -28.50 -3.82 11.23
CA ASN A 283 -29.77 -4.20 10.62
C ASN A 283 -30.88 -3.18 10.91
N TRP A 284 -31.00 -2.74 12.16
CA TRP A 284 -31.99 -1.74 12.57
C TRP A 284 -31.83 -0.42 11.83
N LEU A 285 -30.58 0.06 11.72
CA LEU A 285 -30.28 1.30 11.04
C LEU A 285 -30.56 1.18 9.54
N ARG A 286 -30.21 0.04 8.93
CA ARG A 286 -30.52 -0.26 7.52
C ARG A 286 -32.03 -0.22 7.26
N ASP A 287 -32.81 -0.88 8.11
CA ASP A 287 -34.25 -1.05 7.92
C ASP A 287 -35.04 0.27 8.13
N ARG A 288 -34.41 1.30 8.72
CA ARG A 288 -35.00 2.62 8.96
C ARG A 288 -34.68 3.66 7.88
N GLN A 289 -33.91 3.29 6.85
CA GLN A 289 -33.71 4.18 5.72
C GLN A 289 -35.04 4.44 5.02
N VAL A 290 -35.38 5.72 4.83
CA VAL A 290 -36.58 6.12 4.11
C VAL A 290 -36.40 5.83 2.62
N ASN A 291 -37.10 4.82 2.11
CA ASN A 291 -36.94 4.31 0.74
C ASN A 291 -38.13 4.62 -0.20
N HIS A 292 -39.06 5.46 0.24
CA HIS A 292 -40.27 5.83 -0.51
C HIS A 292 -40.38 7.36 -0.63
N GLY A 293 -41.02 7.84 -1.71
CA GLY A 293 -41.16 9.27 -2.00
C GLY A 293 -40.17 9.79 -3.04
N VAL A 294 -40.23 11.10 -3.30
CA VAL A 294 -39.37 11.80 -4.28
C VAL A 294 -37.94 11.92 -3.75
N ASP A 295 -37.80 12.23 -2.47
CA ASP A 295 -36.55 12.17 -1.72
C ASP A 295 -36.47 10.81 -1.01
N LYS A 296 -35.54 9.95 -1.43
CA LYS A 296 -35.34 8.61 -0.88
C LYS A 296 -33.86 8.37 -0.61
N GLY A 297 -33.56 7.54 0.37
CA GLY A 297 -32.20 7.20 0.79
C GLY A 297 -31.73 7.89 2.07
N TYR A 298 -32.54 8.76 2.69
CA TYR A 298 -32.17 9.47 3.91
C TYR A 298 -32.66 8.77 5.19
N TRP A 299 -32.13 9.22 6.33
CA TRP A 299 -32.59 8.85 7.67
C TRP A 299 -33.19 10.07 8.36
N ARG A 300 -34.20 9.82 9.20
CA ARG A 300 -34.86 10.87 10.00
C ARG A 300 -34.99 10.39 11.44
N SER A 301 -34.73 11.29 12.37
CA SER A 301 -34.96 11.07 13.80
C SER A 301 -35.90 12.14 14.32
N ALA A 302 -36.80 11.78 15.22
CA ALA A 302 -37.74 12.72 15.83
C ALA A 302 -37.04 13.83 16.65
N SER A 303 -35.78 13.62 17.03
CA SER A 303 -34.97 14.60 17.76
C SER A 303 -34.37 15.70 16.88
N PHE A 304 -34.54 15.63 15.55
CA PHE A 304 -33.92 16.55 14.61
C PHE A 304 -34.95 17.18 13.67
N ALA A 305 -34.85 18.50 13.48
CA ALA A 305 -35.67 19.23 12.52
C ALA A 305 -35.23 18.98 11.06
N THR A 306 -33.98 18.53 10.86
CA THR A 306 -33.37 18.25 9.56
C THR A 306 -32.91 16.80 9.48
N VAL A 307 -32.75 16.30 8.26
CA VAL A 307 -32.39 14.89 7.98
C VAL A 307 -30.90 14.70 7.67
N ASP A 308 -30.13 15.78 7.54
CA ASP A 308 -28.71 15.75 7.18
C ASP A 308 -27.87 15.05 8.25
N ILE A 309 -28.07 15.36 9.54
CA ILE A 309 -27.31 14.75 10.64
C ILE A 309 -27.62 13.26 10.81
N PRO A 310 -28.88 12.84 10.99
CA PRO A 310 -29.22 11.42 11.03
C PRO A 310 -28.68 10.64 9.82
N THR A 311 -28.77 11.23 8.62
CA THR A 311 -28.26 10.60 7.40
C THR A 311 -26.74 10.49 7.39
N THR A 312 -26.03 11.56 7.78
CA THR A 312 -24.56 11.60 7.81
C THR A 312 -23.99 10.52 8.73
N PHE A 313 -24.48 10.44 9.97
CA PHE A 313 -23.96 9.48 10.93
C PHE A 313 -24.45 8.06 10.68
N ALA A 314 -25.64 7.89 10.07
CA ALA A 314 -26.08 6.58 9.61
C ALA A 314 -25.15 6.03 8.52
N ILE A 315 -24.82 6.85 7.52
CA ILE A 315 -23.86 6.51 6.46
C ILE A 315 -22.50 6.19 7.07
N LEU A 316 -21.99 7.04 7.97
CA LEU A 316 -20.69 6.87 8.61
C LEU A 316 -20.58 5.53 9.39
N GLY A 317 -21.63 5.18 10.13
CA GLY A 317 -21.68 3.91 10.88
C GLY A 317 -21.81 2.69 9.97
N LEU A 318 -22.69 2.74 8.97
CA LEU A 318 -22.94 1.62 8.06
C LEU A 318 -21.78 1.40 7.07
N SER A 319 -21.12 2.46 6.60
CA SER A 319 -20.01 2.35 5.65
C SER A 319 -18.77 1.71 6.29
N CYS A 320 -18.56 1.93 7.59
CA CYS A 320 -17.46 1.32 8.33
C CYS A 320 -17.65 -0.20 8.48
N PHE A 321 -18.89 -0.67 8.63
CA PHE A 321 -19.24 -2.10 8.69
C PHE A 321 -19.69 -2.66 7.32
N GLY A 322 -19.00 -2.26 6.25
CA GLY A 322 -19.29 -2.72 4.88
C GLY A 322 -19.13 -4.23 4.67
N GLU A 323 -19.59 -4.72 3.52
CA GLU A 323 -19.48 -6.14 3.14
C GLU A 323 -18.02 -6.61 3.02
N LEU A 324 -17.15 -5.70 2.59
CA LEU A 324 -15.69 -5.85 2.53
C LEU A 324 -15.06 -4.69 3.31
N GLY A 325 -13.90 -4.91 3.90
CA GLY A 325 -13.17 -3.87 4.61
C GLY A 325 -11.80 -4.35 5.02
N VAL A 326 -10.85 -3.42 5.14
CA VAL A 326 -9.48 -3.74 5.55
C VAL A 326 -8.97 -2.69 6.51
N LYS A 327 -8.16 -3.13 7.47
CA LYS A 327 -7.36 -2.26 8.33
C LYS A 327 -5.91 -2.70 8.22
N ILE A 328 -5.00 -1.74 8.15
CA ILE A 328 -3.56 -1.97 8.28
C ILE A 328 -3.01 -1.03 9.35
N SER A 329 -2.10 -1.53 10.19
CA SER A 329 -1.42 -0.76 11.22
C SER A 329 -0.03 -1.33 11.50
N ALA A 330 0.94 -0.47 11.79
CA ALA A 330 2.24 -0.92 12.29
C ALA A 330 2.10 -1.55 13.69
N GLU A 331 2.80 -2.65 13.92
CA GLU A 331 2.96 -3.27 15.23
C GLU A 331 4.24 -2.73 15.89
N GLY A 332 4.08 -2.04 17.02
CA GLY A 332 5.20 -1.43 17.75
C GLY A 332 5.47 0.01 17.31
N GLU A 333 6.75 0.39 17.23
CA GLU A 333 7.14 1.73 16.81
C GLU A 333 6.94 1.92 15.30
N ASP A 334 6.21 2.96 14.92
CA ASP A 334 6.02 3.41 13.54
C ASP A 334 7.20 4.27 13.04
N ARG A 335 8.21 4.46 13.90
CA ARG A 335 9.42 5.22 13.62
C ARG A 335 10.66 4.48 14.09
N VAL A 336 11.68 4.39 13.25
CA VAL A 336 12.99 3.82 13.60
C VAL A 336 14.10 4.83 13.31
N ILE A 337 15.08 4.92 14.21
CA ILE A 337 16.29 5.74 14.03
C ILE A 337 17.45 4.84 13.58
N ILE A 338 18.17 5.23 12.53
CA ILE A 338 19.34 4.53 12.01
C ILE A 338 20.60 5.40 12.03
N ASP A 339 21.76 4.79 11.87
CA ASP A 339 23.04 5.50 11.80
C ASP A 339 23.20 6.19 10.44
N ALA A 340 23.34 7.51 10.43
CA ALA A 340 23.61 8.29 9.23
C ALA A 340 24.94 7.88 8.58
N HIS A 341 25.95 7.53 9.38
CA HIS A 341 27.32 7.32 8.91
C HIS A 341 27.67 5.85 8.67
N ALA A 342 26.67 4.97 8.63
CA ALA A 342 26.91 3.56 8.38
C ALA A 342 27.62 3.36 7.03
N PRO A 343 28.75 2.64 6.97
CA PRO A 343 29.52 2.44 5.75
C PRO A 343 28.92 1.36 4.83
N ALA A 344 27.86 0.68 5.27
CA ALA A 344 27.18 -0.39 4.55
C ALA A 344 25.66 -0.16 4.58
N VAL A 345 24.96 -0.85 3.66
CA VAL A 345 23.49 -0.85 3.60
C VAL A 345 22.92 -1.33 4.93
N GLN A 346 21.92 -0.62 5.45
CA GLN A 346 21.21 -0.99 6.67
C GLN A 346 19.83 -1.58 6.30
N THR A 347 19.54 -2.80 6.75
CA THR A 347 18.25 -3.45 6.52
C THR A 347 17.37 -3.33 7.76
N LEU A 348 16.15 -2.82 7.59
CA LEU A 348 15.16 -2.58 8.63
C LEU A 348 13.89 -3.37 8.32
N THR A 349 13.17 -3.79 9.36
CA THR A 349 11.90 -4.49 9.21
C THR A 349 10.82 -3.87 10.09
N PHE A 350 9.65 -3.62 9.51
CA PHE A 350 8.44 -3.23 10.23
C PHE A 350 7.41 -4.35 10.12
N SER A 351 6.81 -4.72 11.24
CA SER A 351 5.69 -5.66 11.27
C SER A 351 4.39 -4.90 11.12
N LEU A 352 3.57 -5.25 10.13
CA LEU A 352 2.33 -4.56 9.81
C LEU A 352 1.17 -5.54 9.94
N LYS A 353 0.26 -5.29 10.87
CA LYS A 353 -0.95 -6.10 11.02
C LYS A 353 -1.98 -5.66 10.01
N VAL A 354 -2.42 -6.59 9.16
CA VAL A 354 -3.54 -6.42 8.22
C VAL A 354 -4.71 -7.25 8.70
N GLU A 355 -5.89 -6.65 8.79
CA GLU A 355 -7.12 -7.29 9.30
C GLU A 355 -8.27 -7.10 8.31
N ASN A 356 -8.99 -8.18 8.02
CA ASN A 356 -10.21 -8.13 7.20
C ASN A 356 -11.41 -7.75 8.10
N LEU A 357 -11.98 -6.58 7.83
CA LEU A 357 -13.12 -6.01 8.55
C LEU A 357 -14.47 -6.28 7.88
N GLY A 358 -14.51 -7.03 6.77
CA GLY A 358 -15.72 -7.34 6.01
C GLY A 358 -16.78 -8.10 6.80
N ALA A 359 -17.96 -8.26 6.19
CA ALA A 359 -19.11 -8.94 6.78
C ALA A 359 -18.92 -10.48 6.86
N PHE A 360 -19.86 -11.17 7.52
CA PHE A 360 -19.76 -12.59 7.89
C PHE A 360 -19.35 -13.49 6.71
N ASP A 361 -18.31 -14.31 6.90
CA ASP A 361 -17.72 -15.25 5.93
C ASP A 361 -17.23 -14.64 4.60
N ALA A 362 -17.14 -13.30 4.50
CA ALA A 362 -16.46 -12.66 3.38
C ALA A 362 -14.98 -13.06 3.37
N VAL A 363 -14.55 -13.71 2.30
CA VAL A 363 -13.13 -13.97 2.02
C VAL A 363 -12.70 -12.94 0.99
N ASP A 364 -11.58 -12.29 1.26
CA ASP A 364 -10.97 -11.35 0.32
C ASP A 364 -9.46 -11.55 0.28
N THR A 365 -8.89 -11.17 -0.85
CA THR A 365 -7.45 -11.20 -1.07
C THR A 365 -6.95 -9.78 -1.20
N TYR A 366 -5.97 -9.41 -0.37
CA TYR A 366 -5.41 -8.07 -0.33
C TYR A 366 -4.04 -8.06 -0.97
N ALA A 367 -3.88 -7.27 -2.04
CA ALA A 367 -2.58 -6.91 -2.57
C ALA A 367 -1.94 -5.91 -1.61
N ILE A 368 -0.75 -6.23 -1.12
CA ILE A 368 0.04 -5.34 -0.28
C ILE A 368 1.11 -4.70 -1.13
N THR A 369 1.12 -3.36 -1.15
CA THR A 369 2.08 -2.55 -1.90
C THR A 369 2.73 -1.55 -0.99
N VAL A 370 4.00 -1.24 -1.22
CA VAL A 370 4.72 -0.15 -0.55
C VAL A 370 5.03 0.95 -1.56
N GLN A 371 4.84 2.19 -1.13
CA GLN A 371 5.23 3.41 -1.84
C GLN A 371 6.00 4.33 -0.88
N GLY A 372 6.67 5.34 -1.43
CA GLY A 372 7.56 6.22 -0.68
C GLY A 372 9.00 5.75 -0.71
N GLY A 373 9.79 6.18 0.27
CA GLY A 373 11.24 6.13 0.20
C GLY A 373 11.83 7.31 -0.56
N LEU A 374 13.17 7.37 -0.62
CA LEU A 374 13.92 8.32 -1.42
C LEU A 374 14.71 7.57 -2.49
N PRO A 375 15.15 8.23 -3.58
CA PRO A 375 16.04 7.62 -4.56
C PRO A 375 17.21 6.89 -3.87
N GLY A 376 17.45 5.63 -4.27
CA GLY A 376 18.50 4.77 -3.68
C GLY A 376 18.05 3.92 -2.48
N TRP A 377 16.85 4.15 -1.93
CA TRP A 377 16.24 3.27 -0.93
C TRP A 377 15.44 2.17 -1.61
N ASN A 378 15.53 0.95 -1.10
CA ASN A 378 14.66 -0.15 -1.53
C ASN A 378 13.64 -0.47 -0.43
N ALA A 379 12.40 -0.76 -0.83
CA ALA A 379 11.39 -1.26 0.08
C ALA A 379 10.64 -2.43 -0.57
N SER A 380 10.38 -3.46 0.22
CA SER A 380 9.59 -4.61 -0.21
C SER A 380 8.67 -5.06 0.91
N VAL A 381 7.55 -5.68 0.55
CA VAL A 381 6.56 -6.20 1.50
C VAL A 381 6.32 -7.67 1.23
N SER A 382 6.29 -8.49 2.29
CA SER A 382 6.04 -9.92 2.20
C SER A 382 5.38 -10.45 3.48
N PRO A 383 4.40 -11.36 3.40
CA PRO A 383 3.79 -11.90 2.17
C PRO A 383 2.87 -10.90 1.46
N SER A 384 2.74 -11.04 0.14
CA SER A 384 1.76 -10.32 -0.69
C SER A 384 1.47 -11.14 -1.96
N PRO A 385 0.20 -11.34 -2.37
CA PRO A 385 -1.01 -10.93 -1.65
C PRO A 385 -1.29 -11.83 -0.42
N ILE A 386 -2.22 -11.41 0.43
CA ILE A 386 -2.71 -12.20 1.57
C ILE A 386 -4.22 -12.43 1.45
N SER A 387 -4.68 -13.66 1.67
CA SER A 387 -6.11 -14.00 1.71
C SER A 387 -6.58 -14.10 3.14
N LEU A 388 -7.58 -13.31 3.52
CA LEU A 388 -8.12 -13.25 4.88
C LEU A 388 -9.63 -13.45 4.82
N THR A 389 -10.15 -14.29 5.71
CA THR A 389 -11.59 -14.34 6.00
C THR A 389 -11.95 -13.21 6.96
N SER A 390 -13.18 -12.70 6.91
CA SER A 390 -13.72 -11.70 7.85
C SER A 390 -13.37 -12.02 9.32
N GLY A 391 -12.75 -11.03 9.98
CA GLY A 391 -12.26 -11.09 11.36
C GLY A 391 -10.87 -11.71 11.53
N GLN A 392 -10.25 -12.23 10.47
CA GLN A 392 -8.86 -12.69 10.51
C GLN A 392 -7.89 -11.53 10.29
N SER A 393 -6.72 -11.66 10.91
CA SER A 393 -5.58 -10.80 10.66
C SER A 393 -4.34 -11.61 10.30
N SER A 394 -3.46 -11.04 9.49
CA SER A 394 -2.11 -11.53 9.24
C SER A 394 -1.10 -10.41 9.43
N VAL A 395 0.12 -10.78 9.80
CA VAL A 395 1.26 -9.85 9.83
C VAL A 395 1.95 -9.90 8.46
N VAL A 396 2.28 -8.72 7.94
CA VAL A 396 3.10 -8.50 6.75
C VAL A 396 4.36 -7.78 7.19
N THR A 397 5.51 -8.23 6.71
CA THR A 397 6.79 -7.57 6.97
C THR A 397 7.10 -6.61 5.84
N LEU A 398 7.26 -5.32 6.18
CA LEU A 398 7.92 -4.34 5.33
C LEU A 398 9.41 -4.41 5.61
N THR A 399 10.22 -4.73 4.59
CA THR A 399 11.68 -4.65 4.63
C THR A 399 12.14 -3.42 3.88
N VAL A 400 12.94 -2.58 4.54
CA VAL A 400 13.54 -1.37 3.98
C VAL A 400 15.06 -1.52 3.97
N GLU A 401 15.70 -1.21 2.85
CA GLU A 401 17.15 -1.11 2.73
C GLU A 401 17.55 0.35 2.56
N ALA A 402 18.23 0.87 3.57
CA ALA A 402 18.79 2.21 3.58
C ALA A 402 20.21 2.18 3.00
N PRO A 403 20.55 3.06 2.03
CA PRO A 403 21.91 3.10 1.48
C PRO A 403 22.93 3.57 2.53
N PRO A 404 24.24 3.31 2.31
CA PRO A 404 25.30 3.83 3.18
C PRO A 404 25.40 5.36 3.15
N LEU A 405 25.99 5.95 4.18
CA LEU A 405 26.39 7.36 4.24
C LEU A 405 25.25 8.34 3.91
N LEU A 406 24.22 8.34 4.75
CA LEU A 406 23.05 9.19 4.62
C LEU A 406 23.29 10.57 5.29
N PRO A 407 22.59 11.62 4.85
CA PRO A 407 22.53 12.88 5.59
C PRO A 407 21.96 12.69 7.00
N GLU A 408 22.48 13.46 7.97
CA GLU A 408 21.96 13.53 9.33
C GLU A 408 20.53 14.11 9.37
N GLY A 409 19.70 13.66 10.31
CA GLY A 409 18.36 14.18 10.54
C GLY A 409 17.35 13.96 9.38
N LEU A 410 17.66 13.10 8.41
CA LEU A 410 16.87 12.83 7.20
C LEU A 410 15.63 11.96 7.52
N PRO A 411 14.40 12.49 7.38
CA PRO A 411 13.19 11.69 7.52
C PRO A 411 12.80 11.04 6.19
N VAL A 412 12.58 9.72 6.21
CA VAL A 412 12.14 8.93 5.05
C VAL A 412 10.86 8.19 5.40
N GLN A 413 9.78 8.43 4.65
CA GLN A 413 8.48 7.82 4.91
C GLN A 413 8.16 6.74 3.88
N PHE A 414 7.61 5.63 4.36
CA PHE A 414 7.08 4.54 3.54
C PHE A 414 5.61 4.34 3.86
N THR A 415 4.76 4.43 2.85
CA THR A 415 3.33 4.14 2.96
C THR A 415 3.08 2.75 2.43
N VAL A 416 2.56 1.87 3.30
CA VAL A 416 2.13 0.53 2.93
C VAL A 416 0.62 0.52 2.81
N GLU A 417 0.13 0.06 1.67
CA GLU A 417 -1.29 -0.05 1.35
C GLU A 417 -1.68 -1.51 1.20
N ALA A 418 -2.78 -1.88 1.86
CA ALA A 418 -3.51 -3.12 1.61
C ALA A 418 -4.74 -2.78 0.77
N ARG A 419 -4.84 -3.34 -0.44
CA ARG A 419 -5.95 -3.09 -1.38
C ARG A 419 -6.65 -4.40 -1.73
N SER A 420 -7.97 -4.40 -1.60
CA SER A 420 -8.81 -5.55 -1.99
C SER A 420 -8.66 -5.85 -3.48
N GLN A 421 -8.46 -7.13 -3.81
CA GLN A 421 -8.46 -7.60 -5.18
C GLN A 421 -9.89 -7.85 -5.70
N THR A 422 -10.86 -8.05 -4.79
CA THR A 422 -12.29 -8.17 -5.14
C THR A 422 -12.87 -6.81 -5.53
N ASN A 423 -12.52 -5.75 -4.79
CA ASN A 423 -12.93 -4.37 -5.08
C ASN A 423 -11.76 -3.41 -4.80
N SER A 424 -11.08 -2.97 -5.86
CA SER A 424 -9.90 -2.12 -5.76
C SER A 424 -10.14 -0.74 -5.14
N ALA A 425 -11.39 -0.31 -4.98
CA ALA A 425 -11.73 0.92 -4.27
C ALA A 425 -11.66 0.76 -2.74
N ILE A 426 -11.56 -0.47 -2.23
CA ILE A 426 -11.37 -0.76 -0.81
C ILE A 426 -9.88 -0.89 -0.54
N SER A 427 -9.34 0.07 0.20
CA SER A 427 -7.98 -0.02 0.70
C SER A 427 -7.81 0.65 2.06
N ALA A 428 -6.73 0.26 2.73
CA ALA A 428 -6.24 0.95 3.91
C ALA A 428 -4.74 1.11 3.79
N SER A 429 -4.21 2.19 4.34
CA SER A 429 -2.78 2.45 4.37
C SER A 429 -2.29 2.83 5.76
N THR A 430 -1.02 2.53 6.01
CA THR A 430 -0.26 2.98 7.17
C THR A 430 1.07 3.54 6.69
N THR A 431 1.60 4.52 7.40
CA THR A 431 2.92 5.09 7.10
C THR A 431 3.87 4.75 8.24
N VAL A 432 5.09 4.36 7.88
CA VAL A 432 6.22 4.25 8.81
C VAL A 432 7.30 5.25 8.43
N THR A 433 8.10 5.66 9.40
CA THR A 433 9.17 6.66 9.22
C THR A 433 10.53 6.08 9.61
N VAL A 434 11.52 6.20 8.74
CA VAL A 434 12.93 6.00 9.07
C VAL A 434 13.56 7.37 9.26
N LEU A 435 14.36 7.55 10.30
CA LEU A 435 15.10 8.79 10.56
C LEU A 435 16.58 8.48 10.76
N THR A 436 17.47 9.31 10.23
CA THR A 436 18.90 9.19 10.50
C THR A 436 19.31 9.97 11.75
N ASN A 437 20.33 9.50 12.47
CA ASN A 437 20.87 10.20 13.65
C ASN A 437 21.84 11.34 13.25
N PRO A 438 22.05 12.34 14.13
CA PRO A 438 21.17 12.72 15.23
C PRO A 438 19.79 13.16 14.72
N PRO A 439 18.73 13.01 15.54
CA PRO A 439 17.41 13.51 15.17
C PRO A 439 17.42 15.05 15.04
N PRO A 440 16.46 15.65 14.32
CA PRO A 440 16.37 17.10 14.15
C PRO A 440 16.44 17.89 15.48
N PRO A 441 17.18 19.00 15.53
CA PRO A 441 17.25 19.86 16.71
C PRO A 441 15.90 20.43 17.09
N VAL A 442 15.67 20.58 18.40
CA VAL A 442 14.47 21.20 18.97
C VAL A 442 14.76 22.56 19.63
N THR A 443 16.03 22.94 19.73
CA THR A 443 16.50 24.24 20.21
C THR A 443 17.55 24.80 19.26
N GLY A 444 17.55 26.10 19.00
CA GLY A 444 18.51 26.71 18.06
C GLY A 444 17.99 27.99 17.40
N LEU A 445 18.66 28.41 16.33
CA LEU A 445 18.24 29.51 15.48
C LEU A 445 17.03 29.12 14.64
N GLN A 446 16.02 29.99 14.65
CA GLN A 446 14.84 29.85 13.79
C GLN A 446 15.24 29.97 12.32
N THR A 447 14.76 29.04 11.50
CA THR A 447 14.94 29.06 10.05
C THR A 447 13.60 29.23 9.35
N GLU A 448 13.65 29.64 8.10
CA GLU A 448 12.51 29.61 7.20
C GLU A 448 12.95 29.04 5.85
N THR A 449 12.03 28.37 5.15
CA THR A 449 12.27 27.80 3.84
C THR A 449 11.45 28.56 2.80
N ILE A 450 12.02 28.82 1.62
CA ILE A 450 11.30 29.46 0.50
C ILE A 450 11.35 28.53 -0.71
N LEU A 451 10.24 28.37 -1.41
CA LEU A 451 10.22 27.67 -2.71
C LEU A 451 10.81 28.57 -3.80
N THR A 452 11.75 28.04 -4.56
CA THR A 452 12.32 28.69 -5.75
C THR A 452 11.82 28.05 -7.06
N ALA A 453 11.34 26.81 -7.03
CA ALA A 453 10.66 26.14 -8.14
C ALA A 453 9.59 25.13 -7.66
N GLY A 454 8.71 24.69 -8.56
CA GLY A 454 7.69 23.65 -8.30
C GLY A 454 6.36 24.15 -7.71
N ALA A 455 6.29 25.41 -7.27
CA ALA A 455 5.06 26.00 -6.75
C ALA A 455 4.02 26.26 -7.86
N ASN A 456 2.79 25.76 -7.69
CA ASN A 456 1.64 25.92 -8.58
C ASN A 456 1.88 25.50 -10.04
N VAL A 457 2.85 24.60 -10.26
CA VAL A 457 3.13 24.07 -11.61
C VAL A 457 2.12 22.99 -11.99
N THR A 458 1.91 22.81 -13.30
CA THR A 458 1.13 21.70 -13.84
C THR A 458 2.06 20.68 -14.48
N VAL A 459 2.03 19.44 -14.00
CA VAL A 459 2.83 18.33 -14.49
C VAL A 459 1.96 17.45 -15.37
N THR A 460 2.32 17.34 -16.64
CA THR A 460 1.55 16.60 -17.67
C THR A 460 2.26 15.33 -18.15
N SER A 461 3.55 15.19 -17.84
CA SER A 461 4.38 14.08 -18.34
C SER A 461 4.88 13.21 -17.19
N ARG A 462 4.89 11.88 -17.44
CA ARG A 462 5.50 10.88 -16.55
C ARG A 462 6.99 10.65 -16.85
N THR A 463 7.54 11.31 -17.86
CA THR A 463 8.93 11.09 -18.32
C THR A 463 9.79 12.35 -18.31
N GLN A 464 9.18 13.54 -18.33
CA GLN A 464 9.92 14.79 -18.26
C GLN A 464 10.21 15.16 -16.81
N PRO A 465 11.49 15.39 -16.44
CA PRO A 465 11.84 15.86 -15.12
C PRO A 465 11.19 17.20 -14.78
N GLN A 466 10.70 17.32 -13.56
CA GLN A 466 10.09 18.51 -12.99
C GLN A 466 11.04 19.09 -11.93
N PRO A 467 11.62 20.27 -12.16
CA PRO A 467 12.52 20.88 -11.18
C PRO A 467 11.74 21.33 -9.96
N LEU A 468 12.13 20.83 -8.79
CA LEU A 468 11.64 21.24 -7.48
C LEU A 468 12.82 21.82 -6.72
N SER A 469 12.68 23.04 -6.21
CA SER A 469 13.78 23.67 -5.47
C SER A 469 13.32 24.59 -4.36
N ALA A 470 14.14 24.70 -3.33
CA ALA A 470 13.90 25.55 -2.17
C ALA A 470 15.21 26.09 -1.58
N THR A 471 15.13 27.23 -0.91
CA THR A 471 16.24 27.87 -0.21
C THR A 471 15.88 28.05 1.27
N PRO A 472 16.50 27.27 2.18
CA PRO A 472 16.43 27.54 3.61
C PRO A 472 17.31 28.74 3.96
N ARG A 473 16.85 29.55 4.92
CA ARG A 473 17.59 30.72 5.42
C ARG A 473 17.33 30.96 6.90
N ILE A 474 18.24 31.68 7.55
CA ILE A 474 18.06 32.10 8.94
C ILE A 474 16.94 33.15 8.99
N ALA A 475 15.90 32.92 9.80
CA ALA A 475 14.69 33.75 9.77
C ALA A 475 14.94 35.21 10.17
N SER A 476 15.91 35.46 11.05
CA SER A 476 16.19 36.83 11.53
C SER A 476 17.04 37.65 10.55
N SER A 477 18.00 37.03 9.87
CA SER A 477 18.95 37.72 8.98
C SER A 477 18.61 37.56 7.50
N HIS A 478 17.73 36.61 7.17
CA HIS A 478 17.45 36.14 5.80
C HIS A 478 18.68 35.61 5.06
N ALA A 479 19.77 35.30 5.78
CA ALA A 479 20.99 34.74 5.17
C ALA A 479 20.73 33.28 4.74
N PRO A 480 21.06 32.90 3.49
CA PRO A 480 20.86 31.55 3.01
C PRO A 480 21.70 30.56 3.81
N ILE A 481 21.14 29.37 4.01
CA ILE A 481 21.85 28.23 4.59
C ILE A 481 22.39 27.43 3.41
N ALA A 482 23.72 27.46 3.22
CA ALA A 482 24.41 26.74 2.16
C ALA A 482 25.21 25.57 2.74
N GLY A 483 25.11 24.41 2.11
CA GLY A 483 25.83 23.17 2.42
C GLY A 483 27.28 23.14 1.90
N PRO A 484 27.92 21.96 1.91
CA PRO A 484 27.44 20.68 2.46
C PRO A 484 27.41 20.67 4.00
N GLY A 485 26.74 19.65 4.58
CA GLY A 485 26.72 19.44 6.04
C GLY A 485 25.95 20.51 6.81
N ARG A 486 24.93 21.12 6.19
CA ARG A 486 24.10 22.17 6.78
C ARG A 486 22.62 21.82 6.75
N GLY A 487 22.31 20.54 6.94
CA GLY A 487 20.97 19.97 6.89
C GLY A 487 20.57 19.53 5.48
N VAL A 488 19.35 19.05 5.35
CA VAL A 488 18.81 18.48 4.11
C VAL A 488 17.41 19.04 3.85
N VAL A 489 17.06 19.26 2.58
CA VAL A 489 15.70 19.59 2.17
C VAL A 489 15.07 18.38 1.51
N THR A 490 13.94 17.92 2.06
CA THR A 490 13.12 16.86 1.47
C THR A 490 11.85 17.45 0.85
N PHE A 491 11.59 17.07 -0.39
CA PHE A 491 10.40 17.47 -1.14
C PHE A 491 9.30 16.42 -1.02
N TYR A 492 8.06 16.87 -0.81
CA TYR A 492 6.88 16.02 -0.70
C TYR A 492 5.81 16.45 -1.69
N ILE A 493 5.17 15.48 -2.34
CA ILE A 493 4.00 15.69 -3.19
C ILE A 493 2.93 14.67 -2.80
N ALA A 494 1.67 15.10 -2.67
CA ALA A 494 0.55 14.22 -2.27
C ALA A 494 0.81 13.46 -0.96
N GLY A 495 1.58 14.05 -0.04
CA GLY A 495 2.02 13.39 1.20
C GLY A 495 3.23 12.48 1.08
N SER A 496 3.69 12.11 -0.11
CA SER A 496 4.83 11.21 -0.31
C SER A 496 6.12 11.99 -0.53
N ALA A 497 7.22 11.56 0.10
CA ALA A 497 8.55 12.08 -0.22
C ALA A 497 8.90 11.72 -1.67
N VAL A 498 9.40 12.69 -2.43
CA VAL A 498 9.74 12.52 -3.87
C VAL A 498 11.22 12.70 -4.17
N GLY A 499 11.98 13.20 -3.21
CA GLY A 499 13.42 13.35 -3.29
C GLY A 499 13.95 14.29 -2.21
N THR A 500 15.28 14.32 -2.08
CA THR A 500 15.97 15.12 -1.09
C THR A 500 17.24 15.69 -1.70
N ASP A 501 17.70 16.80 -1.16
CA ASP A 501 19.00 17.39 -1.50
C ASP A 501 19.69 17.89 -0.23
N ALA A 502 21.02 17.80 -0.18
CA ALA A 502 21.87 18.24 0.93
C ALA A 502 22.75 19.44 0.57
N ASP A 503 22.53 20.04 -0.62
CA ASP A 503 23.28 21.20 -1.13
C ASP A 503 24.79 20.93 -1.14
N GLU A 504 25.16 19.81 -1.78
CA GLU A 504 26.55 19.35 -1.91
C GLU A 504 27.39 20.29 -2.78
N ASP A 505 26.75 21.05 -3.68
CA ASP A 505 27.38 22.09 -4.49
C ASP A 505 27.51 23.44 -3.75
N GLY A 506 26.82 23.62 -2.62
CA GLY A 506 26.97 24.73 -1.70
C GLY A 506 26.46 26.07 -2.25
N ASP A 507 25.49 26.03 -3.17
CA ASP A 507 24.92 27.22 -3.80
C ASP A 507 23.74 27.82 -3.00
N GLY A 508 23.31 27.12 -1.93
CA GLY A 508 22.19 27.51 -1.07
C GLY A 508 20.81 27.24 -1.69
N THR A 509 20.75 26.53 -2.82
CA THR A 509 19.53 26.15 -3.53
C THR A 509 19.42 24.64 -3.57
N PHE A 510 18.58 24.12 -2.70
CA PHE A 510 18.32 22.70 -2.63
C PHE A 510 17.41 22.30 -3.78
N ARG A 511 17.84 21.38 -4.66
CA ARG A 511 17.13 21.05 -5.90
C ARG A 511 17.11 19.56 -6.22
N ILE A 512 15.94 19.10 -6.68
CA ILE A 512 15.79 17.81 -7.35
C ILE A 512 15.06 17.98 -8.69
N ASP A 513 15.35 17.07 -9.63
CA ASP A 513 14.59 16.94 -10.87
C ASP A 513 13.65 15.72 -10.75
N TRP A 514 12.43 15.95 -10.25
CA TRP A 514 11.48 14.90 -9.94
C TRP A 514 10.79 14.33 -11.20
N ILE A 515 10.72 13.01 -11.31
CA ILE A 515 9.93 12.32 -12.34
C ILE A 515 8.88 11.45 -11.63
N PRO A 516 7.57 11.59 -11.95
CA PRO A 516 6.55 10.71 -11.39
C PRO A 516 6.86 9.24 -11.71
N GLY A 517 7.01 8.41 -10.67
CA GLY A 517 7.27 6.98 -10.84
C GLY A 517 6.14 6.25 -11.59
N PRO A 518 6.40 5.04 -12.12
CA PRO A 518 5.41 4.25 -12.86
C PRO A 518 4.20 3.87 -11.99
N THR A 519 4.37 3.80 -10.67
CA THR A 519 3.32 3.50 -9.69
C THR A 519 2.63 4.74 -9.13
N TRP A 520 2.98 5.95 -9.58
CA TRP A 520 2.41 7.20 -9.07
C TRP A 520 0.93 7.33 -9.47
N GLY A 521 0.05 7.29 -8.47
CA GLY A 521 -1.41 7.30 -8.65
C GLY A 521 -2.11 8.62 -8.37
N ALA A 522 -1.49 9.56 -7.63
CA ALA A 522 -2.15 10.81 -7.28
C ALA A 522 -2.27 11.75 -8.49
N THR A 523 -3.47 12.29 -8.72
CA THR A 523 -3.82 13.18 -9.83
C THR A 523 -4.51 14.45 -9.35
N GLY A 524 -4.65 15.45 -10.21
CA GLY A 524 -5.25 16.75 -9.87
C GLY A 524 -4.35 17.59 -8.96
N VAL A 525 -4.92 18.60 -8.32
CA VAL A 525 -4.17 19.47 -7.41
C VAL A 525 -3.86 18.72 -6.11
N GLN A 526 -2.60 18.70 -5.72
CA GLN A 526 -2.08 18.06 -4.51
C GLN A 526 -1.22 19.03 -3.71
N ASP A 527 -1.01 18.73 -2.43
CA ASP A 527 0.00 19.43 -1.61
C ASP A 527 1.39 19.24 -2.22
N PHE A 528 2.17 20.32 -2.21
CA PHE A 528 3.60 20.30 -2.48
C PHE A 528 4.30 20.95 -1.29
N ARG A 529 5.31 20.30 -0.72
CA ARG A 529 6.05 20.80 0.44
C ARG A 529 7.55 20.64 0.23
N ALA A 530 8.32 21.58 0.76
CA ALA A 530 9.74 21.42 1.00
C ALA A 530 9.99 21.57 2.51
N ILE A 531 10.63 20.57 3.11
CA ILE A 531 10.92 20.53 4.55
C ILE A 531 12.42 20.50 4.72
N TYR A 532 12.96 21.55 5.33
CA TYR A 532 14.32 21.60 5.81
C TYR A 532 14.42 20.88 7.16
N SER A 533 15.32 19.91 7.25
CA SER A 533 15.46 19.01 8.41
C SER A 533 15.92 19.71 9.68
N GLY A 534 16.60 20.86 9.58
CA GLY A 534 17.45 21.35 10.65
C GLY A 534 18.74 20.54 10.79
N ILE A 535 19.67 21.02 11.60
CA ILE A 535 20.93 20.33 11.90
C ILE A 535 21.56 20.83 13.21
N ASP A 536 22.16 19.90 13.96
CA ASP A 536 23.01 20.21 15.11
C ASP A 536 24.37 20.72 14.61
N LEU A 537 24.85 21.86 15.11
CA LEU A 537 26.13 22.44 14.68
C LEU A 537 27.20 22.31 15.77
N PRO A 538 28.49 22.12 15.40
CA PRO A 538 29.56 22.12 16.37
C PRO A 538 29.63 23.44 17.14
N GLY A 539 29.71 23.36 18.47
CA GLY A 539 29.87 24.55 19.32
C GLY A 539 31.11 25.35 18.90
N PRO A 540 31.05 26.70 18.85
CA PRO A 540 30.05 27.60 19.46
C PRO A 540 28.88 28.00 18.55
N GLN A 541 28.70 27.37 17.39
CA GLN A 541 27.57 27.68 16.52
C GLN A 541 26.26 27.22 17.16
N GLN A 542 25.17 27.95 16.90
CA GLN A 542 23.85 27.54 17.34
C GLN A 542 23.24 26.60 16.29
N ASP A 543 22.59 25.54 16.74
CA ASP A 543 21.86 24.60 15.89
C ASP A 543 20.84 25.34 15.02
N LEU A 544 20.52 24.76 13.87
CA LEU A 544 19.54 25.31 12.94
C LEU A 544 18.25 24.52 13.06
N LEU A 545 17.17 25.19 13.46
CA LEU A 545 15.88 24.53 13.64
C LEU A 545 15.25 24.11 12.29
N PRO A 546 14.43 23.05 12.27
CA PRO A 546 13.66 22.66 11.09
C PRO A 546 12.72 23.78 10.64
N SER A 547 12.44 23.84 9.35
CA SER A 547 11.37 24.69 8.81
C SER A 547 10.74 24.05 7.58
N LEU A 548 9.56 24.53 7.20
CA LEU A 548 8.87 24.05 6.01
C LEU A 548 8.25 25.19 5.23
N ILE A 549 8.02 24.92 3.95
CA ILE A 549 7.18 25.72 3.08
C ILE A 549 6.23 24.80 2.31
N ALA A 550 5.00 25.25 2.11
CA ALA A 550 3.97 24.51 1.41
C ALA A 550 3.39 25.34 0.26
N SER A 551 3.05 24.66 -0.82
CA SER A 551 2.36 25.17 -2.00
C SER A 551 1.43 24.07 -2.55
N SER A 552 0.97 24.23 -3.78
CA SER A 552 0.20 23.23 -4.51
C SER A 552 0.93 22.83 -5.79
N ILE A 553 0.66 21.63 -6.28
CA ILE A 553 1.10 21.16 -7.60
C ILE A 553 -0.05 20.45 -8.29
N ASN A 554 -0.24 20.69 -9.59
CA ASN A 554 -1.34 20.11 -10.36
C ASN A 554 -0.84 18.95 -11.23
N LEU A 555 -1.25 17.73 -10.90
CA LEU A 555 -0.84 16.51 -11.58
C LEU A 555 -1.87 16.12 -12.63
N GLN A 556 -1.64 16.54 -13.87
CA GLN A 556 -2.43 16.16 -15.05
C GLN A 556 -1.71 15.05 -15.83
N LEU A 557 -1.32 14.01 -15.09
CA LEU A 557 -0.68 12.85 -15.67
C LEU A 557 -1.74 12.07 -16.44
N GLY A 558 -1.45 11.71 -17.70
CA GLY A 558 -2.26 10.70 -18.38
C GLY A 558 -2.32 9.40 -17.56
N GLU A 559 -3.31 8.56 -17.85
CA GLU A 559 -3.38 7.19 -17.30
C GLU A 559 -1.99 6.55 -17.35
N PRO A 560 -1.53 5.88 -16.27
CA PRO A 560 -0.29 5.11 -16.35
C PRO A 560 -0.38 4.21 -17.56
N GLY A 561 0.57 4.33 -18.51
CA GLY A 561 0.63 3.39 -19.63
C GLY A 561 0.76 1.97 -19.08
N PRO A 562 0.32 0.93 -19.82
CA PRO A 562 0.49 -0.45 -19.39
C PRO A 562 1.96 -0.69 -19.05
N VAL A 563 2.21 -1.23 -17.85
CA VAL A 563 3.57 -1.53 -17.37
C VAL A 563 4.18 -2.55 -18.31
N ARG A 564 5.11 -2.12 -19.17
CA ARG A 564 5.82 -3.01 -20.09
C ARG A 564 6.64 -4.01 -19.28
N ILE A 565 6.39 -5.30 -19.47
CA ILE A 565 7.22 -6.38 -18.91
C ILE A 565 8.16 -6.86 -20.00
N ASP A 566 9.46 -6.75 -19.73
CA ASP A 566 10.53 -7.14 -20.64
C ASP A 566 10.97 -8.57 -20.36
N VAL A 567 10.61 -9.49 -21.26
CA VAL A 567 11.07 -10.87 -21.19
C VAL A 567 12.31 -10.99 -22.06
N ARG A 568 13.49 -11.09 -21.42
CA ARG A 568 14.82 -11.17 -22.04
C ARG A 568 15.62 -12.33 -21.44
N LEU A 569 15.26 -13.55 -21.83
CA LEU A 569 15.82 -14.80 -21.29
C LEU A 569 16.52 -15.67 -22.35
N GLY A 570 16.99 -15.05 -23.45
CA GLY A 570 17.73 -15.72 -24.52
C GLY A 570 19.26 -15.68 -24.37
N GLY A 571 19.79 -15.01 -23.35
CA GLY A 571 21.23 -14.74 -23.23
C GLY A 571 22.09 -15.92 -22.75
N TYR A 572 21.50 -16.87 -22.03
CA TYR A 572 22.18 -18.03 -21.45
C TYR A 572 21.33 -19.29 -21.60
N ASN A 573 21.98 -20.45 -21.82
CA ASN A 573 21.32 -21.74 -21.72
C ASN A 573 21.15 -22.15 -20.25
N LEU A 574 22.14 -21.82 -19.42
CA LEU A 574 22.09 -22.07 -17.98
C LEU A 574 22.64 -20.86 -17.23
N PHE A 575 21.84 -20.30 -16.34
CA PHE A 575 22.17 -19.13 -15.53
C PHE A 575 21.75 -19.36 -14.08
N LEU A 576 22.72 -19.48 -13.18
CA LEU A 576 22.51 -19.93 -11.81
C LEU A 576 23.02 -18.91 -10.78
N GLU A 577 22.31 -18.73 -9.68
CA GLU A 577 22.72 -17.84 -8.60
C GLU A 577 23.89 -18.44 -7.80
N LYS A 578 23.82 -19.74 -7.58
CA LYS A 578 24.75 -20.54 -6.78
C LYS A 578 25.42 -21.58 -7.67
N ASP A 579 25.43 -22.84 -7.24
CA ASP A 579 26.32 -23.87 -7.78
C ASP A 579 25.71 -24.64 -8.96
N TYR A 580 26.60 -25.13 -9.83
CA TYR A 580 26.30 -26.11 -10.87
C TYR A 580 27.17 -27.36 -10.68
N THR A 581 26.57 -28.52 -10.45
CA THR A 581 27.31 -29.78 -10.20
C THR A 581 26.81 -30.92 -11.06
N GLY A 582 27.74 -31.68 -11.64
CA GLY A 582 27.47 -32.91 -12.40
C GLY A 582 27.43 -32.70 -13.91
N GLY A 583 26.98 -31.53 -14.34
CA GLY A 583 26.67 -31.15 -15.73
C GLY A 583 27.46 -31.81 -16.85
N HIS A 584 26.73 -32.13 -17.92
CA HIS A 584 27.25 -32.75 -19.15
C HIS A 584 27.28 -31.72 -20.29
N ASP A 585 26.59 -31.97 -21.41
CA ASP A 585 26.60 -31.08 -22.58
C ASP A 585 25.63 -29.92 -22.46
N VAL A 586 26.11 -28.71 -22.72
CA VAL A 586 25.30 -27.50 -22.85
C VAL A 586 25.71 -26.76 -24.12
N HIS A 587 24.87 -26.79 -25.14
CA HIS A 587 25.13 -26.23 -26.46
C HIS A 587 25.40 -24.71 -26.47
N GLY A 588 24.87 -23.98 -25.48
CA GLY A 588 25.00 -22.53 -25.32
C GLY A 588 25.89 -22.09 -24.15
N LYS A 589 25.64 -20.88 -23.64
CA LYS A 589 26.40 -20.29 -22.52
C LYS A 589 25.93 -20.81 -21.16
N VAL A 590 26.89 -20.97 -20.25
CA VAL A 590 26.66 -21.38 -18.85
C VAL A 590 27.27 -20.33 -17.91
N ALA A 591 26.51 -19.90 -16.91
CA ALA A 591 27.03 -19.08 -15.82
C ALA A 591 26.42 -19.47 -14.48
N ALA A 592 27.24 -19.50 -13.43
CA ALA A 592 26.82 -19.81 -12.07
C ALA A 592 27.55 -18.88 -11.10
N GLY A 593 26.84 -18.22 -10.19
CA GLY A 593 27.44 -17.30 -9.21
C GLY A 593 28.29 -18.01 -8.15
N GLY A 594 28.02 -19.30 -7.93
CA GLY A 594 28.80 -20.20 -7.10
C GLY A 594 29.85 -21.00 -7.88
N ASN A 595 30.08 -22.23 -7.43
CA ASN A 595 31.03 -23.15 -8.02
C ASN A 595 30.44 -23.89 -9.23
N ILE A 596 31.29 -24.24 -10.19
CA ILE A 596 30.93 -25.12 -11.32
C ILE A 596 31.83 -26.36 -11.29
N SER A 597 31.22 -27.55 -11.35
CA SER A 597 31.91 -28.84 -11.46
C SER A 597 31.29 -29.70 -12.56
N MET A 598 32.07 -30.03 -13.59
CA MET A 598 31.62 -30.78 -14.77
C MET A 598 32.64 -31.83 -15.21
N THR A 599 32.15 -32.96 -15.74
CA THR A 599 32.97 -34.05 -16.31
C THR A 599 32.32 -34.57 -17.58
N GLY A 600 33.09 -34.93 -18.61
CA GLY A 600 32.52 -35.48 -19.85
C GLY A 600 31.72 -34.44 -20.66
N PHE A 601 32.06 -33.15 -20.58
CA PHE A 601 31.17 -32.06 -20.99
C PHE A 601 31.58 -31.37 -22.30
N SER A 602 30.62 -30.70 -22.93
CA SER A 602 30.86 -29.63 -23.90
C SER A 602 30.03 -28.39 -23.57
N VAL A 603 30.64 -27.20 -23.55
CA VAL A 603 29.93 -25.92 -23.35
C VAL A 603 30.12 -25.02 -24.57
N GLY A 604 29.01 -24.52 -25.11
CA GLY A 604 29.02 -23.50 -26.16
C GLY A 604 29.32 -24.00 -27.57
N VAL A 605 29.29 -25.31 -27.82
CA VAL A 605 29.65 -25.91 -29.12
C VAL A 605 28.75 -25.46 -30.28
N LYS A 606 27.52 -25.00 -29.99
CA LYS A 606 26.59 -24.47 -31.00
C LYS A 606 26.57 -22.93 -31.06
N LEU A 607 27.40 -22.25 -30.29
CA LEU A 607 27.50 -20.79 -30.34
C LEU A 607 28.16 -20.33 -31.66
N PRO A 608 27.65 -19.26 -32.30
CA PRO A 608 28.32 -18.61 -33.40
C PRO A 608 29.74 -18.12 -33.02
N ASP A 609 30.66 -18.10 -33.98
CA ASP A 609 32.08 -17.76 -33.78
C ASP A 609 32.31 -16.35 -33.20
N ASN A 610 31.36 -15.44 -33.40
CA ASN A 610 31.39 -14.09 -32.85
C ASN A 610 30.75 -13.95 -31.46
N ASN A 611 30.21 -15.03 -30.88
CA ASN A 611 29.50 -15.03 -29.60
C ASN A 611 30.24 -15.83 -28.51
N ILE A 612 31.55 -15.65 -28.41
CA ILE A 612 32.43 -16.41 -27.50
C ILE A 612 32.60 -15.79 -26.11
N ALA A 613 32.15 -14.55 -25.89
CA ALA A 613 32.30 -13.88 -24.60
C ALA A 613 31.39 -14.49 -23.52
N ASN A 614 31.94 -14.67 -22.30
CA ASN A 614 31.24 -15.23 -21.14
C ASN A 614 30.55 -16.58 -21.45
N THR A 615 31.24 -17.46 -22.17
CA THR A 615 30.71 -18.77 -22.57
C THR A 615 30.55 -19.70 -21.38
N LEU A 616 31.52 -19.68 -20.45
CA LEU A 616 31.45 -20.36 -19.16
C LEU A 616 31.88 -19.41 -18.03
N VAL A 617 31.05 -19.17 -17.02
CA VAL A 617 31.40 -18.26 -15.91
C VAL A 617 31.06 -18.89 -14.56
N ALA A 618 32.09 -19.18 -13.75
CA ALA A 618 31.93 -19.54 -12.34
C ALA A 618 32.27 -18.32 -11.45
N GLY A 619 31.33 -17.83 -10.64
CA GLY A 619 31.61 -16.78 -9.66
C GLY A 619 32.47 -17.26 -8.49
N GLY A 620 32.48 -18.57 -8.24
CA GLY A 620 33.35 -19.30 -7.32
C GLY A 620 34.43 -20.13 -8.03
N ASN A 621 34.65 -21.36 -7.55
CA ASN A 621 35.63 -22.29 -8.09
C ASN A 621 35.12 -22.96 -9.37
N LEU A 622 36.05 -23.26 -10.29
CA LEU A 622 35.77 -23.97 -11.54
C LEU A 622 36.55 -25.28 -11.59
N THR A 623 35.85 -26.40 -11.66
CA THR A 623 36.42 -27.76 -11.75
C THR A 623 35.94 -28.47 -13.00
N LEU A 624 36.86 -28.79 -13.90
CA LEU A 624 36.55 -29.36 -15.23
C LEU A 624 37.40 -30.61 -15.49
N SER A 625 36.83 -31.63 -16.12
CA SER A 625 37.60 -32.78 -16.63
C SER A 625 36.94 -33.41 -17.85
N HIS A 626 37.72 -34.04 -18.72
CA HIS A 626 37.22 -34.82 -19.87
C HIS A 626 36.22 -34.05 -20.76
N GLY A 627 36.51 -32.79 -21.13
CA GLY A 627 35.55 -31.97 -21.86
C GLY A 627 36.11 -30.70 -22.53
N GLY A 628 35.23 -29.87 -23.09
CA GLY A 628 35.65 -28.66 -23.80
C GLY A 628 34.69 -27.46 -23.69
N VAL A 629 35.25 -26.25 -23.78
CA VAL A 629 34.52 -24.98 -23.81
C VAL A 629 34.81 -24.27 -25.14
N TRP A 630 33.78 -23.92 -25.91
CA TRP A 630 33.91 -23.27 -27.23
C TRP A 630 33.83 -21.73 -27.16
N GLY A 631 34.54 -21.15 -26.20
CA GLY A 631 34.65 -19.70 -26.03
C GLY A 631 35.36 -19.32 -24.73
N ASN A 632 35.24 -18.05 -24.33
CA ASN A 632 35.90 -17.52 -23.14
C ASN A 632 35.27 -18.06 -21.85
N ALA A 633 36.14 -18.45 -20.91
CA ALA A 633 35.77 -18.96 -19.60
C ALA A 633 36.35 -18.10 -18.47
N PHE A 634 35.55 -17.90 -17.42
CA PHE A 634 35.94 -17.15 -16.22
C PHE A 634 35.69 -17.93 -14.93
N TYR A 635 36.57 -17.75 -13.96
CA TYR A 635 36.41 -18.26 -12.60
C TYR A 635 36.76 -17.19 -11.56
N GLY A 636 35.98 -17.10 -10.48
CA GLY A 636 36.21 -16.12 -9.42
C GLY A 636 37.11 -16.63 -8.28
N GLY A 637 37.11 -17.94 -8.04
CA GLY A 637 37.88 -18.62 -7.00
C GLY A 637 39.13 -19.31 -7.56
N SER A 638 39.27 -20.62 -7.36
CA SER A 638 40.32 -21.44 -7.95
C SER A 638 39.84 -22.19 -9.21
N TYR A 639 40.79 -22.53 -10.08
CA TYR A 639 40.57 -23.40 -11.23
C TYR A 639 41.29 -24.75 -11.03
N SER A 640 40.60 -25.85 -11.33
CA SER A 640 41.15 -27.20 -11.38
C SER A 640 40.68 -27.89 -12.66
N GLY A 641 41.62 -28.21 -13.55
CA GLY A 641 41.36 -28.89 -14.82
C GLY A 641 42.37 -30.00 -15.09
N ASP A 642 41.95 -31.04 -15.80
CA ASP A 642 42.86 -32.07 -16.30
C ASP A 642 43.50 -31.68 -17.65
N THR A 643 44.43 -32.50 -18.14
CA THR A 643 45.09 -32.27 -19.45
C THR A 643 44.17 -32.49 -20.64
N SER A 644 42.96 -33.02 -20.43
CA SER A 644 41.99 -33.29 -21.49
C SER A 644 40.97 -32.15 -21.67
N THR A 645 40.96 -31.18 -20.75
CA THR A 645 40.08 -30.00 -20.81
C THR A 645 40.54 -29.01 -21.88
N LEU A 646 39.67 -28.75 -22.87
CA LEU A 646 39.95 -27.87 -24.01
C LEU A 646 39.20 -26.51 -23.88
N PHE A 647 39.87 -25.41 -24.21
CA PHE A 647 39.24 -24.11 -24.46
C PHE A 647 39.35 -23.77 -25.94
N ALA A 648 38.37 -24.20 -26.74
CA ALA A 648 38.34 -24.00 -28.17
C ALA A 648 37.91 -22.55 -28.50
N ARG A 649 38.78 -21.82 -29.22
CA ARG A 649 38.52 -20.44 -29.71
C ARG A 649 38.34 -19.39 -28.61
N GLY A 650 38.72 -19.69 -27.37
CA GLY A 650 38.64 -18.75 -26.27
C GLY A 650 39.76 -18.94 -25.25
N THR A 651 39.74 -18.13 -24.21
CA THR A 651 40.72 -18.19 -23.12
C THR A 651 40.04 -18.49 -21.79
N LEU A 652 40.83 -19.08 -20.88
CA LEU A 652 40.48 -19.17 -19.47
C LEU A 652 41.14 -18.02 -18.71
N ALA A 653 40.37 -17.28 -17.91
CA ALA A 653 40.89 -16.19 -17.10
C ALA A 653 40.22 -16.14 -15.72
N GLN A 654 40.95 -15.67 -14.71
CA GLN A 654 40.36 -15.38 -13.40
C GLN A 654 39.61 -14.04 -13.45
N GLY A 655 38.37 -13.98 -12.96
CA GLY A 655 37.56 -12.76 -12.94
C GLY A 655 36.08 -13.01 -12.64
N LYS A 656 35.34 -11.93 -12.36
CA LYS A 656 33.90 -11.96 -12.07
C LYS A 656 33.14 -11.00 -13.01
N PRO A 657 32.95 -11.36 -14.29
CA PRO A 657 32.36 -10.46 -15.29
C PRO A 657 30.84 -10.24 -15.15
N ILE A 658 30.17 -10.92 -14.19
CA ILE A 658 28.72 -10.90 -14.03
C ILE A 658 28.38 -10.55 -12.57
N ASN A 659 27.48 -9.58 -12.37
CA ASN A 659 26.90 -9.28 -11.07
C ASN A 659 25.66 -10.16 -10.83
N PHE A 660 25.87 -11.37 -10.31
CA PHE A 660 24.79 -12.34 -10.08
C PHE A 660 23.71 -11.83 -9.11
N THR A 661 24.07 -11.08 -8.06
CA THR A 661 23.11 -10.50 -7.11
C THR A 661 22.11 -9.59 -7.81
N ALA A 662 22.59 -8.64 -8.62
CA ALA A 662 21.71 -7.72 -9.35
C ALA A 662 20.87 -8.45 -10.41
N GLN A 663 21.46 -9.40 -11.13
CA GLN A 663 20.74 -10.19 -12.13
C GLN A 663 19.62 -11.03 -11.50
N PHE A 664 19.88 -11.70 -10.37
CA PHE A 664 18.87 -12.50 -9.69
C PHE A 664 17.80 -11.68 -8.97
N ALA A 665 18.10 -10.46 -8.51
CA ALA A 665 17.08 -9.52 -8.08
C ALA A 665 16.10 -9.21 -9.24
N GLY A 666 16.64 -8.91 -10.43
CA GLY A 666 15.86 -8.71 -11.64
C GLY A 666 15.02 -9.92 -12.05
N LEU A 667 15.60 -11.12 -12.03
CA LEU A 667 14.89 -12.37 -12.39
C LEU A 667 13.76 -12.72 -11.40
N ARG A 668 13.94 -12.48 -10.10
CA ARG A 668 12.86 -12.62 -9.10
C ARG A 668 11.74 -11.60 -9.32
N GLY A 669 12.11 -10.36 -9.66
CA GLY A 669 11.16 -9.31 -10.05
C GLY A 669 10.35 -9.72 -11.28
N LEU A 670 11.01 -10.17 -12.34
CA LEU A 670 10.37 -10.65 -13.57
C LEU A 670 9.45 -11.84 -13.30
N SER A 671 9.90 -12.85 -12.55
CA SER A 671 9.09 -14.01 -12.19
C SER A 671 7.80 -13.60 -11.44
N THR A 672 7.90 -12.60 -10.56
CA THR A 672 6.76 -12.04 -9.83
C THR A 672 5.82 -11.26 -10.75
N GLN A 673 6.35 -10.41 -11.64
CA GLN A 673 5.56 -9.67 -12.63
C GLN A 673 4.77 -10.61 -13.55
N LEU A 674 5.43 -11.64 -14.08
CA LEU A 674 4.81 -12.69 -14.90
C LEU A 674 3.75 -13.49 -14.11
N GLY A 675 4.05 -13.78 -12.84
CA GLY A 675 3.11 -14.41 -11.91
C GLY A 675 1.88 -13.56 -11.59
N ASN A 676 1.92 -12.25 -11.79
CA ASN A 676 0.77 -11.37 -11.56
C ASN A 676 -0.08 -11.15 -12.82
N LEU A 677 0.34 -11.68 -13.97
CA LEU A 677 -0.47 -11.62 -15.19
C LEU A 677 -1.74 -12.44 -15.03
N LYS A 678 -2.87 -11.87 -15.43
CA LYS A 678 -4.15 -12.58 -15.44
C LYS A 678 -4.11 -13.72 -16.45
N ALA A 679 -4.41 -14.94 -16.00
CA ALA A 679 -4.58 -16.08 -16.88
C ALA A 679 -5.63 -15.79 -17.97
N ASN A 680 -5.29 -16.10 -19.22
CA ASN A 680 -6.15 -15.89 -20.38
C ASN A 680 -6.28 -17.14 -21.27
N GLY A 681 -5.59 -18.23 -20.91
CA GLY A 681 -5.73 -19.55 -21.50
C GLY A 681 -6.52 -20.51 -20.60
N THR A 682 -6.86 -21.68 -21.13
CA THR A 682 -7.56 -22.73 -20.39
C THR A 682 -6.60 -23.85 -19.99
N VAL A 683 -6.71 -24.32 -18.74
CA VAL A 683 -5.95 -25.45 -18.18
C VAL A 683 -6.92 -26.58 -17.87
N THR A 684 -6.62 -27.80 -18.33
CA THR A 684 -7.40 -29.01 -18.00
C THR A 684 -6.46 -30.10 -17.52
N ARG A 685 -6.74 -30.67 -16.34
CA ARG A 685 -6.07 -31.88 -15.83
C ARG A 685 -6.98 -33.08 -16.05
N GLU A 686 -6.56 -33.99 -16.91
CA GLU A 686 -7.30 -35.20 -17.26
C GLU A 686 -7.05 -36.33 -16.25
N ALA A 687 -8.08 -37.15 -16.01
CA ALA A 687 -8.02 -38.25 -15.05
C ALA A 687 -7.00 -39.34 -15.43
N TRP A 688 -6.68 -39.49 -16.72
CA TRP A 688 -5.65 -40.41 -17.21
C TRP A 688 -4.22 -39.84 -17.13
N GLY A 689 -4.06 -38.60 -16.64
CA GLY A 689 -2.75 -37.97 -16.40
C GLY A 689 -2.34 -36.88 -17.40
N GLY A 690 -3.21 -36.47 -18.34
CA GLY A 690 -2.91 -35.37 -19.26
C GLY A 690 -2.99 -33.98 -18.59
N VAL A 691 -2.03 -33.10 -18.87
CA VAL A 691 -2.08 -31.67 -18.53
C VAL A 691 -2.22 -30.89 -19.83
N MET A 692 -3.39 -30.30 -20.07
CA MET A 692 -3.76 -29.72 -21.37
C MET A 692 -3.89 -28.20 -21.24
N LEU A 693 -3.05 -27.46 -21.97
CA LEU A 693 -3.02 -26.00 -22.01
C LEU A 693 -3.48 -25.53 -23.39
N SER A 694 -4.55 -24.72 -23.45
CA SER A 694 -5.07 -24.17 -24.71
C SER A 694 -5.17 -22.65 -24.66
N GLY A 695 -4.45 -21.99 -25.57
CA GLY A 695 -4.41 -20.54 -25.74
C GLY A 695 -4.71 -20.15 -27.18
N THR A 696 -5.29 -18.97 -27.38
CA THR A 696 -5.68 -18.46 -28.72
C THR A 696 -5.15 -17.06 -29.00
N ASN A 697 -4.49 -16.43 -28.03
CA ASN A 697 -3.96 -15.08 -28.17
C ASN A 697 -2.71 -15.10 -29.06
N ALA A 698 -2.69 -14.27 -30.11
CA ALA A 698 -1.58 -14.21 -31.06
C ALA A 698 -0.28 -13.61 -30.47
N LYS A 699 -0.34 -12.99 -29.29
CA LYS A 699 0.81 -12.36 -28.63
C LYS A 699 1.23 -13.11 -27.37
N VAL A 700 0.35 -13.21 -26.37
CA VAL A 700 0.69 -13.78 -25.05
C VAL A 700 -0.46 -14.64 -24.50
N ASN A 701 -0.15 -15.89 -24.18
CA ASN A 701 -1.04 -16.85 -23.55
C ASN A 701 -0.53 -17.17 -22.14
N VAL A 702 -1.34 -16.88 -21.12
CA VAL A 702 -0.97 -17.05 -19.71
C VAL A 702 -1.82 -18.14 -19.08
N PHE A 703 -1.17 -19.09 -18.43
CA PHE A 703 -1.77 -20.22 -17.72
C PHE A 703 -1.27 -20.26 -16.29
N ASP A 704 -2.16 -20.44 -15.31
CA ASP A 704 -1.79 -20.79 -13.94
C ASP A 704 -2.01 -22.30 -13.73
N VAL A 705 -0.96 -22.99 -13.27
CA VAL A 705 -0.95 -24.46 -13.06
C VAL A 705 -0.36 -24.76 -11.69
N ASP A 706 -1.07 -25.52 -10.86
CA ASP A 706 -0.49 -26.01 -9.61
C ASP A 706 0.65 -27.00 -9.90
N ALA A 707 1.75 -26.93 -9.16
CA ALA A 707 2.88 -27.83 -9.30
C ALA A 707 2.50 -29.31 -9.06
N SER A 708 1.46 -29.55 -8.24
CA SER A 708 0.88 -30.87 -8.02
C SER A 708 0.24 -31.47 -9.29
N ALA A 709 -0.07 -30.64 -10.29
CA ALA A 709 -0.61 -31.10 -11.58
C ALA A 709 0.40 -31.96 -12.37
N PHE A 710 1.68 -31.93 -12.02
CA PHE A 710 2.71 -32.74 -12.70
C PHE A 710 2.95 -34.09 -11.99
N ILE A 711 2.43 -34.29 -10.78
CA ILE A 711 2.49 -35.58 -10.09
C ILE A 711 1.58 -36.57 -10.81
N GLY A 712 2.16 -37.67 -11.31
CA GLY A 712 1.45 -38.66 -12.10
C GLY A 712 0.98 -38.16 -13.47
N ALA A 713 1.55 -37.05 -13.97
CA ALA A 713 1.28 -36.61 -15.33
C ALA A 713 1.93 -37.56 -16.35
N VAL A 714 1.27 -37.76 -17.48
CA VAL A 714 1.75 -38.60 -18.58
C VAL A 714 2.17 -37.75 -19.77
N VAL A 715 1.46 -36.65 -20.02
CA VAL A 715 1.78 -35.71 -21.10
C VAL A 715 1.42 -34.29 -20.71
N LEU A 716 2.27 -33.34 -21.07
CA LEU A 716 1.98 -31.91 -21.12
C LEU A 716 1.68 -31.53 -22.57
N THR A 717 0.48 -31.03 -22.84
CA THR A 717 0.09 -30.53 -24.15
C THR A 717 -0.05 -29.02 -24.13
N VAL A 718 0.54 -28.33 -25.11
CA VAL A 718 0.37 -26.89 -25.32
C VAL A 718 -0.17 -26.65 -26.73
N ASN A 719 -1.35 -26.06 -26.83
CA ASN A 719 -1.92 -25.57 -28.07
C ASN A 719 -1.96 -24.04 -28.03
N ALA A 720 -1.14 -23.39 -28.84
CA ALA A 720 -1.08 -21.92 -28.93
C ALA A 720 -0.59 -21.47 -30.32
N PRO A 721 -0.92 -20.25 -30.77
CA PRO A 721 -0.44 -19.72 -32.05
C PRO A 721 1.09 -19.64 -32.10
N GLY A 722 1.69 -20.01 -33.24
CA GLY A 722 3.12 -19.80 -33.49
C GLY A 722 3.53 -18.32 -33.39
N GLY A 723 4.73 -18.07 -32.87
CA GLY A 723 5.26 -16.73 -32.62
C GLY A 723 4.67 -16.00 -31.41
N SER A 724 3.69 -16.60 -30.72
CA SER A 724 3.21 -16.09 -29.42
C SER A 724 4.12 -16.55 -28.27
N LEU A 725 4.05 -15.84 -27.14
CA LEU A 725 4.62 -16.27 -25.86
C LEU A 725 3.57 -17.05 -25.06
N VAL A 726 3.93 -18.23 -24.59
CA VAL A 726 3.20 -18.99 -23.58
C VAL A 726 3.92 -18.83 -22.25
N VAL A 727 3.24 -18.26 -21.26
CA VAL A 727 3.70 -18.19 -19.87
C VAL A 727 2.92 -19.21 -19.06
N ILE A 728 3.62 -20.22 -18.56
CA ILE A 728 3.07 -21.24 -17.65
C ILE A 728 3.53 -20.87 -16.24
N ASN A 729 2.67 -20.16 -15.50
CA ASN A 729 2.89 -19.85 -14.10
C ASN A 729 2.62 -21.09 -13.26
N ILE A 730 3.69 -21.71 -12.76
CA ILE A 730 3.63 -22.91 -11.93
C ILE A 730 3.68 -22.50 -10.45
N ARG A 731 2.64 -22.87 -9.70
CA ARG A 731 2.44 -22.47 -8.30
C ARG A 731 2.73 -23.61 -7.33
N GLY A 732 3.37 -23.29 -6.21
CA GLY A 732 3.72 -24.26 -5.17
C GLY A 732 5.21 -24.26 -4.83
N THR A 733 5.53 -24.69 -3.61
CA THR A 733 6.89 -24.64 -3.05
C THR A 733 7.84 -25.67 -3.66
N SER A 734 7.32 -26.73 -4.28
CA SER A 734 8.12 -27.72 -4.99
C SER A 734 7.38 -28.32 -6.19
N ALA A 735 8.13 -28.77 -7.19
CA ALA A 735 7.58 -29.42 -8.38
C ALA A 735 8.39 -30.66 -8.78
N THR A 736 7.69 -31.67 -9.31
CA THR A 736 8.30 -32.94 -9.75
C THR A 736 7.88 -33.29 -11.17
N PHE A 737 8.86 -33.56 -12.03
CA PHE A 737 8.68 -33.93 -13.44
C PHE A 737 9.38 -35.26 -13.72
N THR A 738 8.62 -36.34 -13.87
CA THR A 738 9.19 -37.67 -14.09
C THR A 738 8.51 -38.38 -15.24
N GLY A 739 9.24 -38.61 -16.34
CA GLY A 739 8.75 -39.40 -17.47
C GLY A 739 7.53 -38.83 -18.21
N ILE A 740 7.34 -37.51 -18.18
CA ILE A 740 6.22 -36.82 -18.83
C ILE A 740 6.56 -36.56 -20.30
N GLY A 741 5.65 -36.89 -21.23
CA GLY A 741 5.78 -36.52 -22.65
C GLY A 741 5.40 -35.05 -22.92
N ASN A 742 5.88 -34.47 -24.01
CA ASN A 742 5.46 -33.14 -24.47
C ASN A 742 4.75 -33.24 -25.83
N SER A 743 3.71 -32.43 -26.04
CA SER A 743 3.01 -32.32 -27.32
C SER A 743 2.60 -30.89 -27.60
N PHE A 744 3.16 -30.27 -28.65
CA PHE A 744 2.84 -28.89 -29.03
C PHE A 744 2.05 -28.84 -30.33
N SER A 745 1.07 -27.93 -30.40
CA SER A 745 0.18 -27.73 -31.56
C SER A 745 -0.20 -26.25 -31.71
N GLY A 746 -0.80 -25.87 -32.85
CA GLY A 746 -1.14 -24.46 -33.14
C GLY A 746 0.03 -23.63 -33.70
N GLY A 747 1.21 -24.24 -33.84
CA GLY A 747 2.43 -23.62 -34.38
C GLY A 747 3.41 -23.11 -33.33
N ILE A 748 3.10 -23.24 -32.04
CA ILE A 748 4.03 -22.94 -30.94
C ILE A 748 5.20 -23.93 -30.90
N ASP A 749 6.38 -23.44 -30.53
CA ASP A 749 7.60 -24.23 -30.34
C ASP A 749 8.35 -23.80 -29.06
N ALA A 750 9.50 -24.41 -28.79
CA ALA A 750 10.27 -24.16 -27.57
C ALA A 750 10.75 -22.69 -27.43
N HIS A 751 10.90 -21.93 -28.53
CA HIS A 751 11.30 -20.53 -28.47
C HIS A 751 10.20 -19.61 -27.91
N GLY A 752 8.96 -20.11 -27.81
CA GLY A 752 7.81 -19.38 -27.30
C GLY A 752 7.27 -19.90 -25.96
N ILE A 753 7.91 -20.87 -25.29
CA ILE A 753 7.42 -21.41 -24.01
C ILE A 753 8.30 -20.92 -22.85
N LEU A 754 7.67 -20.32 -21.83
CA LEU A 754 8.28 -19.93 -20.57
C LEU A 754 7.58 -20.61 -19.39
N TYR A 755 8.29 -21.53 -18.73
CA TYR A 755 7.89 -22.10 -17.44
C TYR A 755 8.32 -21.16 -16.32
N ASN A 756 7.38 -20.43 -15.73
CA ASN A 756 7.64 -19.53 -14.63
C ASN A 756 7.27 -20.20 -13.30
N PHE A 757 8.27 -20.69 -12.56
CA PHE A 757 8.08 -21.24 -11.23
C PHE A 757 8.06 -20.10 -10.21
N VAL A 758 6.86 -19.64 -9.86
CA VAL A 758 6.66 -18.39 -9.10
C VAL A 758 7.16 -18.52 -7.65
N ASP A 759 6.87 -19.68 -7.05
CA ASP A 759 7.03 -19.91 -5.61
C ASP A 759 8.03 -21.02 -5.29
N ALA A 760 8.44 -21.81 -6.29
CA ALA A 760 9.18 -23.04 -6.05
C ALA A 760 10.58 -22.75 -5.48
N THR A 761 10.93 -23.46 -4.40
CA THR A 761 12.27 -23.48 -3.82
C THR A 761 13.01 -24.78 -4.12
N ALA A 762 12.31 -25.80 -4.64
CA ALA A 762 12.89 -27.07 -5.07
C ALA A 762 12.20 -27.61 -6.34
N ILE A 763 12.98 -28.07 -7.31
CA ILE A 763 12.47 -28.76 -8.51
C ILE A 763 13.23 -30.08 -8.68
N THR A 764 12.51 -31.17 -8.89
CA THR A 764 13.09 -32.47 -9.24
C THR A 764 12.61 -32.88 -10.62
N ALA A 765 13.53 -33.15 -11.53
CA ALA A 765 13.24 -33.63 -12.87
C ALA A 765 14.07 -34.89 -13.18
N GLN A 766 13.42 -35.92 -13.72
CA GLN A 766 14.05 -37.19 -14.03
C GLN A 766 13.45 -37.81 -15.29
N GLY A 767 14.28 -38.18 -16.28
CA GLY A 767 13.73 -38.78 -17.50
C GLY A 767 12.83 -37.82 -18.28
N TYR A 768 13.05 -36.51 -18.15
CA TYR A 768 12.14 -35.47 -18.64
C TYR A 768 12.87 -34.44 -19.52
N GLY A 769 12.14 -33.90 -20.50
CA GLY A 769 12.62 -32.83 -21.37
C GLY A 769 11.84 -31.55 -21.12
N PHE A 770 12.47 -30.46 -20.66
CA PHE A 770 11.83 -29.14 -20.69
C PHE A 770 11.88 -28.59 -22.12
N TRP A 771 10.72 -28.49 -22.77
CA TRP A 771 10.62 -27.85 -24.08
C TRP A 771 10.21 -26.39 -23.89
N GLY A 772 11.21 -25.52 -23.76
CA GLY A 772 11.07 -24.11 -23.41
C GLY A 772 12.06 -23.65 -22.35
N THR A 773 11.98 -22.36 -22.03
CA THR A 773 12.82 -21.72 -21.01
C THR A 773 12.19 -21.83 -19.62
N VAL A 774 13.00 -22.13 -18.61
CA VAL A 774 12.62 -22.22 -17.21
C VAL A 774 13.12 -21.00 -16.45
N LEU A 775 12.20 -20.28 -15.81
CA LEU A 775 12.47 -19.21 -14.86
C LEU A 775 12.07 -19.68 -13.46
N ALA A 776 13.06 -20.06 -12.64
CA ALA A 776 12.88 -20.59 -11.29
C ALA A 776 13.90 -19.99 -10.31
N PRO A 777 13.96 -18.65 -10.16
CA PRO A 777 15.09 -17.97 -9.52
C PRO A 777 15.27 -18.28 -8.03
N LYS A 778 14.29 -18.92 -7.39
CA LYS A 778 14.33 -19.35 -5.98
C LYS A 778 14.70 -20.83 -5.81
N ALA A 779 14.67 -21.62 -6.89
CA ALA A 779 14.66 -23.08 -6.82
C ALA A 779 16.06 -23.70 -6.93
N ASP A 780 16.36 -24.61 -6.01
CA ASP A 780 17.44 -25.59 -6.18
C ASP A 780 16.91 -26.76 -7.03
N ILE A 781 17.55 -27.03 -8.18
CA ILE A 781 17.10 -28.02 -9.16
C ILE A 781 17.93 -29.29 -9.08
N THR A 782 17.28 -30.44 -9.00
CA THR A 782 17.89 -31.76 -9.26
C THR A 782 17.37 -32.29 -10.59
N PHE A 783 18.23 -32.41 -11.61
CA PHE A 783 17.81 -32.77 -12.96
C PHE A 783 18.69 -33.86 -13.58
N ASN A 784 18.19 -35.10 -13.59
CA ASN A 784 18.94 -36.26 -14.05
C ASN A 784 18.30 -36.95 -15.26
N ASN A 785 19.12 -37.51 -16.14
CA ASN A 785 18.71 -38.29 -17.31
C ASN A 785 17.63 -37.57 -18.13
N GLY A 786 17.89 -36.31 -18.52
CA GLY A 786 16.89 -35.46 -19.17
C GLY A 786 17.53 -34.38 -20.02
N SER A 787 16.72 -33.47 -20.54
CA SER A 787 17.21 -32.37 -21.37
C SER A 787 16.39 -31.09 -21.22
N PHE A 788 16.95 -29.96 -21.62
CA PHE A 788 16.24 -28.69 -21.72
C PHE A 788 16.52 -28.02 -23.07
N ASN A 789 15.44 -27.77 -23.82
CA ASN A 789 15.43 -27.06 -25.09
C ASN A 789 15.06 -25.60 -24.79
N GLY A 790 16.04 -24.83 -24.32
CA GLY A 790 15.83 -23.47 -23.84
C GLY A 790 16.84 -23.04 -22.79
N GLY A 791 16.53 -21.96 -22.07
CA GLY A 791 17.32 -21.52 -20.91
C GLY A 791 16.82 -22.11 -19.59
N ILE A 792 17.69 -22.26 -18.60
CA ILE A 792 17.31 -22.44 -17.19
C ILE A 792 17.92 -21.31 -16.37
N TYR A 793 17.06 -20.55 -15.69
CA TYR A 793 17.40 -19.45 -14.80
C TYR A 793 16.98 -19.80 -13.38
N ALA A 794 17.90 -20.29 -12.55
CA ALA A 794 17.56 -20.91 -11.26
C ALA A 794 18.56 -20.62 -10.14
N LYS A 795 18.25 -21.02 -8.90
CA LYS A 795 19.17 -20.79 -7.77
C LYS A 795 20.38 -21.72 -7.84
N SER A 796 20.20 -23.01 -8.09
CA SER A 796 21.29 -23.97 -8.31
C SER A 796 20.81 -25.14 -9.17
N LEU A 797 21.75 -25.91 -9.74
CA LEU A 797 21.44 -27.14 -10.46
C LEU A 797 22.43 -28.26 -10.11
N THR A 798 21.91 -29.43 -9.78
CA THR A 798 22.66 -30.68 -9.64
C THR A 798 22.10 -31.74 -10.59
N GLY A 799 22.94 -32.34 -11.42
CA GLY A 799 22.59 -33.46 -12.29
C GLY A 799 23.27 -33.43 -13.65
N ASP A 800 22.88 -34.34 -14.54
CA ASP A 800 23.53 -34.64 -15.82
C ASP A 800 22.66 -34.28 -17.04
N ALA A 801 21.59 -33.50 -16.86
CA ALA A 801 20.71 -33.12 -17.97
C ALA A 801 21.42 -32.29 -19.06
N GLU A 802 21.10 -32.58 -20.32
CA GLU A 802 21.70 -31.94 -21.50
C GLU A 802 20.95 -30.66 -21.92
N GLY A 803 21.69 -29.60 -22.23
CA GLY A 803 21.14 -28.31 -22.65
C GLY A 803 21.25 -28.07 -24.15
N HIS A 804 20.12 -27.88 -24.83
CA HIS A 804 20.06 -27.54 -26.25
C HIS A 804 19.80 -26.05 -26.45
N LEU A 805 20.44 -25.48 -27.48
CA LEU A 805 20.40 -24.04 -27.77
C LEU A 805 19.11 -23.69 -28.53
N GLU A 806 18.03 -23.51 -27.78
CA GLU A 806 16.72 -23.05 -28.29
C GLU A 806 16.28 -21.79 -27.51
N PRO A 807 16.97 -20.64 -27.66
CA PRO A 807 16.78 -19.48 -26.81
C PRO A 807 15.34 -18.94 -26.90
N LEU A 808 14.78 -18.51 -25.77
CA LEU A 808 13.48 -17.83 -25.76
C LEU A 808 13.56 -16.56 -26.61
N THR A 809 12.56 -16.35 -27.47
CA THR A 809 12.44 -15.10 -28.23
C THR A 809 12.17 -13.94 -27.27
N ASP A 810 12.71 -12.76 -27.58
CA ASP A 810 12.44 -11.57 -26.78
C ASP A 810 10.98 -11.13 -26.93
N HIS A 811 10.30 -10.89 -25.82
CA HIS A 811 8.90 -10.45 -25.80
C HIS A 811 8.69 -9.22 -24.92
N ASP A 812 7.81 -8.33 -25.39
CA ASP A 812 7.31 -7.20 -24.64
C ASP A 812 5.83 -7.43 -24.33
N ILE A 813 5.51 -7.53 -23.05
CA ILE A 813 4.13 -7.73 -22.59
C ILE A 813 3.59 -6.39 -22.13
N TYR A 814 2.38 -6.06 -22.57
CA TYR A 814 1.61 -4.89 -22.14
C TYR A 814 0.34 -5.43 -21.46
N PRO A 815 0.32 -5.51 -20.11
CA PRO A 815 -0.76 -6.12 -19.33
C PRO A 815 -2.13 -5.49 -19.52
#